data_AF-A0A932LN54-F1
#
_entry.id   AF-A0A932LN54-F1
#
_cell.length_a   1.000
_cell.length_b   1.000
_cell.length_c   1.000
_cell.angle_alpha   90.00
_cell.angle_beta   90.00
_cell.angle_gamma   90.00
#
_symmetry.space_group_name_H-M   'P 1'
#
loop_
_entity.id
_entity.type
_entity.pdbx_description
1 polymer ?
#
loop_
_entity_poly.entity_id
_entity_poly.type
_entity_poly.pdbx_seq_one_letter_code
_entity_poly.pdbx_strand_id
1 'polypeptide(L)'
;MSSGWKPLAGDWNADGVDSVGLVNSAANVFFLRRYNSAGNADMVYQFGPAGVDWLPLTGDWDGDGDDTVGLYNPATSVFYLKNTHAGGPADITFQFGAANSGWSPVIGDWDGDGVDTIGLYAPSAGAFFLRNSNTAGAATIVTQYGPSNVSWQPIAADWNRDRIESVALFDPATSTFFARNDNGPGPAQLMFSYGPPNAGWVPLIGDWDGPTLPSKTGERFTVDDFNNKVTVNDLGFNHFGGNSGTINQPALAPDAAQITTIDLADNSSAGSGASLDIDINFNHVQTPGGEPAGEFGGVFTSLFGLTDTKISLDGSGVEPAMSTPLPGYFLDFDNVLRRFGTLGSRSVDRVEFDVKLASMSAPLTLKIELKDESGFDVFSRVQVSSSGWTTVSLPRTAFSSSQAGHGDTAPFNWRRVSVLALLVERKIFDPATDAQIGTNPVTGRLHIDDLRLTDLDGQYPNLAAIKRADGSINHPYKTAFLAYVRESSSRYFVDFASTDPRTGGIAQDRSTFGDLMTVGGAGFQLTSYVIDTERGYVGRSDSANRILKILRILDQNQGPERVGRTGYQGFFYHFLGIDGNRKQNFDFAATTVNEALNTVELSVIDTALAVAGVVTAGQYFQGNTATEAEIRLLADRIYGRVNWRFMLAEVPDRQNPTQTLQQFYLGWKPSEVRDDDSGMFGRFNLNDGDGLGQFSSKLVDGDEVPATLDFYTDEGLLVALLAMGSPNPSYRVDRSVWDDLMRDFGGGSFVKTYPGALFTYQFFSAWLDTELLGRDNHPVPVDFFENTQRAIEATRAYASANPLNRDAWQNGGGETRWGLSAAEGPFDVYFAEAAPPAALSEGEPSSRIVHEAEGATASGDGQLQQRSNASGQQTIQLDAGEVRNFAFETVATGYVAVKLRYSNDNFNNLPNETLHVRIDGVLLDSPVTASDTGDGGLGWNVFAETGNLGHMLVQPGMHQVSVLVSGGDGGGIELDSITIQCDRPLEAGTVTVYGAGSSVVHAPVETIDALWESQMLGLLHPRFGFADAFNLDVADALPPCKDPDDDPRILRDSGPWANFNGFAIDHGPMAILIDSYLEDQFVPKLFMSHPQIRAALDMLFDEFGACSPM
;
A
#
# COMPACT_ATOMS: atom_id res chain seq x y z
N MET A 1 -45.66 -32.87 5.02
CA MET A 1 -44.42 -33.64 4.80
C MET A 1 -43.30 -32.63 4.89
N SER A 2 -42.71 -32.42 6.08
CA SER A 2 -41.52 -31.57 6.19
C SER A 2 -40.40 -32.34 5.51
N SER A 3 -39.85 -31.78 4.44
CA SER A 3 -39.05 -32.48 3.44
C SER A 3 -37.71 -33.03 3.95
N GLY A 4 -37.44 -32.99 5.26
CA GLY A 4 -36.17 -33.42 5.85
C GLY A 4 -35.01 -32.49 5.55
N TRP A 5 -35.23 -31.40 4.80
CA TRP A 5 -34.19 -30.45 4.42
C TRP A 5 -34.13 -29.26 5.38
N LYS A 6 -32.94 -28.87 5.80
CA LYS A 6 -32.67 -27.66 6.58
C LYS A 6 -31.62 -26.80 5.87
N PRO A 7 -31.79 -25.46 5.84
CA PRO A 7 -30.79 -24.55 5.31
C PRO A 7 -29.65 -24.34 6.30
N LEU A 8 -28.48 -24.03 5.75
CA LEU A 8 -27.23 -23.69 6.43
C LEU A 8 -26.62 -22.50 5.68
N ALA A 9 -25.82 -21.70 6.37
CA ALA A 9 -24.89 -20.76 5.78
C ALA A 9 -23.55 -20.95 6.47
N GLY A 10 -22.50 -20.60 5.74
CA GLY A 10 -21.13 -20.56 6.22
C GLY A 10 -20.18 -20.27 5.07
N ASP A 11 -18.98 -19.84 5.41
CA ASP A 11 -17.87 -19.61 4.50
C ASP A 11 -17.13 -20.93 4.20
N TRP A 12 -17.66 -21.70 3.24
CA TRP A 12 -17.12 -23.01 2.88
C TRP A 12 -15.81 -22.95 2.06
N ASN A 13 -15.21 -21.77 1.90
CA ASN A 13 -14.02 -21.53 1.08
C ASN A 13 -13.08 -20.46 1.64
N ALA A 14 -13.27 -20.05 2.89
CA ALA A 14 -12.46 -19.08 3.61
C ALA A 14 -12.26 -17.73 2.88
N ASP A 15 -13.27 -17.25 2.13
CA ASP A 15 -13.23 -15.94 1.45
C ASP A 15 -13.82 -14.78 2.27
N GLY A 16 -14.23 -15.06 3.50
CA GLY A 16 -14.93 -14.19 4.43
C GLY A 16 -16.39 -13.90 4.05
N VAL A 17 -16.94 -14.59 3.05
CA VAL A 17 -18.33 -14.46 2.59
C VAL A 17 -19.07 -15.77 2.78
N ASP A 18 -20.11 -15.74 3.60
CA ASP A 18 -21.00 -16.87 3.76
C ASP A 18 -21.75 -17.19 2.48
N SER A 19 -21.83 -18.48 2.19
CA SER A 19 -22.55 -19.01 1.04
C SER A 19 -23.53 -20.11 1.43
N VAL A 20 -24.48 -20.38 0.54
CA VAL A 20 -25.66 -21.20 0.89
C VAL A 20 -25.36 -22.70 0.98
N GLY A 21 -25.89 -23.35 2.01
CA GLY A 21 -25.87 -24.80 2.20
C GLY A 21 -27.25 -25.41 2.50
N LEU A 22 -27.39 -26.71 2.25
CA LEU A 22 -28.58 -27.50 2.58
C LEU A 22 -28.19 -28.86 3.16
N VAL A 23 -28.85 -29.29 4.23
CA VAL A 23 -28.71 -30.66 4.75
C VAL A 23 -30.01 -31.42 4.64
N ASN A 24 -29.94 -32.66 4.15
CA ASN A 24 -31.01 -33.63 4.27
C ASN A 24 -30.89 -34.36 5.61
N SER A 25 -31.54 -33.86 6.66
CA SER A 25 -31.52 -34.40 8.02
C SER A 25 -32.03 -35.84 8.15
N ALA A 26 -32.75 -36.39 7.16
CA ALA A 26 -33.14 -37.81 7.19
C ALA A 26 -31.95 -38.73 6.89
N ALA A 27 -31.03 -38.29 6.04
CA ALA A 27 -29.83 -39.03 5.63
C ALA A 27 -28.52 -38.45 6.23
N ASN A 28 -28.58 -37.26 6.82
CA ASN A 28 -27.46 -36.41 7.22
C ASN A 28 -26.41 -36.22 6.11
N VAL A 29 -26.91 -35.92 4.90
CA VAL A 29 -26.08 -35.55 3.74
C VAL A 29 -26.15 -34.04 3.57
N PHE A 30 -24.98 -33.41 3.57
CA PHE A 30 -24.76 -31.97 3.41
C PHE A 30 -24.49 -31.66 1.95
N PHE A 31 -25.04 -30.55 1.47
CA PHE A 31 -24.92 -30.03 0.11
C PHE A 31 -24.50 -28.56 0.24
N LEU A 32 -23.22 -28.29 0.05
CA LEU A 32 -22.61 -26.98 0.29
C LEU A 32 -22.18 -26.37 -1.04
N ARG A 33 -22.28 -25.06 -1.13
CA ARG A 33 -21.97 -24.30 -2.34
C ARG A 33 -21.00 -23.19 -1.97
N ARG A 34 -19.82 -23.17 -2.57
CA ARG A 34 -18.74 -22.23 -2.23
C ARG A 34 -19.02 -20.80 -2.67
N TYR A 35 -19.96 -20.59 -3.60
CA TYR A 35 -20.22 -19.25 -4.14
C TYR A 35 -21.71 -19.00 -4.28
N ASN A 36 -22.18 -17.80 -3.95
CA ASN A 36 -23.56 -17.34 -4.10
C ASN A 36 -23.97 -17.14 -5.57
N SER A 37 -24.04 -18.24 -6.33
CA SER A 37 -24.42 -18.31 -7.74
C SER A 37 -25.54 -19.32 -7.97
N ALA A 38 -26.08 -19.42 -9.19
CA ALA A 38 -27.09 -20.44 -9.53
C ALA A 38 -26.43 -21.75 -10.00
N GLY A 39 -26.93 -22.93 -9.62
CA GLY A 39 -26.36 -24.23 -10.02
C GLY A 39 -26.50 -25.35 -8.99
N ASN A 40 -25.76 -26.44 -9.16
CA ASN A 40 -25.69 -27.54 -8.18
C ASN A 40 -24.78 -27.19 -6.98
N ALA A 41 -24.79 -28.02 -5.94
CA ALA A 41 -23.83 -27.93 -4.84
C ALA A 41 -22.43 -28.37 -5.30
N ASP A 42 -21.40 -27.71 -4.79
CA ASP A 42 -19.99 -27.99 -5.08
C ASP A 42 -19.47 -29.16 -4.24
N MET A 43 -19.99 -29.28 -3.01
CA MET A 43 -19.56 -30.30 -2.06
C MET A 43 -20.78 -31.06 -1.52
N VAL A 44 -20.72 -32.38 -1.61
CA VAL A 44 -21.80 -33.27 -1.14
C VAL A 44 -21.21 -34.45 -0.39
N TYR A 45 -21.47 -34.52 0.92
CA TYR A 45 -20.96 -35.60 1.77
C TYR A 45 -21.88 -35.89 2.96
N GLN A 46 -21.74 -37.09 3.53
CA GLN A 46 -22.51 -37.52 4.70
C GLN A 46 -21.69 -37.35 5.98
N PHE A 47 -22.29 -36.75 7.02
CA PHE A 47 -21.69 -36.64 8.35
C PHE A 47 -22.73 -37.02 9.42
N GLY A 48 -22.40 -37.96 10.30
CA GLY A 48 -23.31 -38.47 11.33
C GLY A 48 -24.30 -39.56 10.86
N PRO A 49 -25.01 -40.21 11.81
CA PRO A 49 -25.89 -41.34 11.51
C PRO A 49 -27.20 -40.90 10.86
N ALA A 50 -27.71 -41.66 9.88
CA ALA A 50 -29.01 -41.38 9.26
C ALA A 50 -30.19 -41.70 10.19
N GLY A 51 -31.32 -41.01 10.01
CA GLY A 51 -32.57 -41.30 10.72
C GLY A 51 -32.62 -40.88 12.20
N VAL A 52 -31.75 -39.95 12.62
CA VAL A 52 -31.76 -39.36 13.97
C VAL A 52 -32.07 -37.87 13.91
N ASP A 53 -32.76 -37.34 14.92
CA ASP A 53 -33.18 -35.93 14.97
C ASP A 53 -32.06 -34.98 15.51
N TRP A 54 -30.82 -35.20 15.08
CA TRP A 54 -29.71 -34.31 15.47
C TRP A 54 -29.81 -32.97 14.71
N LEU A 55 -29.37 -31.90 15.36
CA LEU A 55 -29.43 -30.54 14.82
C LEU A 55 -28.12 -30.22 14.10
N PRO A 56 -28.15 -29.79 12.83
CA PRO A 56 -26.96 -29.36 12.12
C PRO A 56 -26.47 -28.01 12.66
N LEU A 57 -25.16 -27.82 12.58
CA LEU A 57 -24.43 -26.62 12.98
C LEU A 57 -23.44 -26.26 11.86
N THR A 58 -23.03 -25.00 11.83
CA THR A 58 -21.92 -24.49 11.03
C THR A 58 -21.06 -23.62 11.93
N GLY A 59 -19.76 -23.61 11.69
CA GLY A 59 -18.81 -22.65 12.24
C GLY A 59 -17.37 -23.06 11.95
N ASP A 60 -16.45 -22.13 12.14
CA ASP A 60 -15.00 -22.33 12.09
C ASP A 60 -14.50 -22.85 13.44
N TRP A 61 -14.44 -24.17 13.57
CA TRP A 61 -14.16 -24.81 14.86
C TRP A 61 -12.68 -24.76 15.28
N ASP A 62 -11.76 -24.50 14.35
CA ASP A 62 -10.31 -24.49 14.53
C ASP A 62 -9.61 -23.17 14.17
N GLY A 63 -10.34 -22.16 13.71
CA GLY A 63 -9.85 -20.80 13.51
C GLY A 63 -9.08 -20.61 12.21
N ASP A 64 -9.35 -21.42 11.18
CA ASP A 64 -8.66 -21.33 9.88
C ASP A 64 -9.43 -20.49 8.84
N GLY A 65 -10.60 -19.96 9.22
CA GLY A 65 -11.50 -19.18 8.39
C GLY A 65 -12.44 -20.01 7.51
N ASP A 66 -12.31 -21.35 7.48
CA ASP A 66 -13.18 -22.24 6.71
C ASP A 66 -14.29 -22.82 7.61
N ASP A 67 -15.51 -22.31 7.42
CA ASP A 67 -16.67 -22.81 8.13
C ASP A 67 -16.94 -24.27 7.76
N THR A 68 -17.09 -25.11 8.78
CA THR A 68 -17.29 -26.55 8.58
C THR A 68 -18.48 -27.08 9.39
N VAL A 69 -18.95 -28.27 9.03
CA VAL A 69 -20.25 -28.76 9.53
C VAL A 69 -20.16 -29.43 10.89
N GLY A 70 -21.17 -29.21 11.73
CA GLY A 70 -21.33 -29.84 13.03
C GLY A 70 -22.71 -30.48 13.25
N LEU A 71 -22.83 -31.30 14.30
CA LEU A 71 -24.09 -31.91 14.73
C LEU A 71 -24.24 -31.84 16.26
N TYR A 72 -25.43 -31.46 16.73
CA TYR A 72 -25.81 -31.49 18.13
C TYR A 72 -26.89 -32.53 18.40
N ASN A 73 -26.65 -33.40 19.39
CA ASN A 73 -27.62 -34.39 19.87
C ASN A 73 -28.36 -33.85 21.11
N PRO A 74 -29.62 -33.41 21.00
CA PRO A 74 -30.38 -32.87 22.13
C PRO A 74 -30.74 -33.90 23.20
N ALA A 75 -30.74 -35.20 22.86
CA ALA A 75 -31.07 -36.26 23.82
C ALA A 75 -29.93 -36.48 24.83
N THR A 76 -28.68 -36.26 24.42
CA THR A 76 -27.48 -36.44 25.26
C THR A 76 -26.75 -35.14 25.55
N SER A 77 -27.11 -34.03 24.91
CA SER A 77 -26.42 -32.74 24.98
C SER A 77 -24.96 -32.82 24.48
N VAL A 78 -24.71 -33.61 23.44
CA VAL A 78 -23.37 -33.86 22.87
C VAL A 78 -23.22 -33.16 21.53
N PHE A 79 -22.10 -32.46 21.35
CA PHE A 79 -21.67 -31.82 20.11
C PHE A 79 -20.66 -32.72 19.38
N TYR A 80 -20.78 -32.78 18.06
CA TYR A 80 -19.90 -33.48 17.13
C TYR A 80 -19.49 -32.48 16.04
N LEU A 81 -18.25 -32.01 16.05
CA LEU A 81 -17.74 -30.97 15.15
C LEU A 81 -16.72 -31.58 14.20
N LYS A 82 -16.68 -31.10 12.96
CA LYS A 82 -15.81 -31.59 11.89
C LYS A 82 -15.07 -30.40 11.30
N ASN A 83 -13.76 -30.49 11.12
CA ASN A 83 -12.90 -29.41 10.60
C ASN A 83 -12.53 -29.62 9.12
N THR A 84 -13.33 -30.40 8.38
CA THR A 84 -13.04 -30.72 6.97
C THR A 84 -14.32 -30.93 6.20
N HIS A 85 -14.34 -30.56 4.92
CA HIS A 85 -15.44 -30.82 3.97
C HIS A 85 -15.54 -32.27 3.47
N ALA A 86 -15.43 -33.23 4.39
CA ALA A 86 -15.46 -34.65 4.08
C ALA A 86 -16.26 -35.45 5.12
N GLY A 87 -16.91 -36.52 4.65
CA GLY A 87 -17.56 -37.48 5.54
C GLY A 87 -16.54 -38.24 6.39
N GLY A 88 -16.98 -38.75 7.53
CA GLY A 88 -16.10 -39.46 8.47
C GLY A 88 -16.52 -39.29 9.93
N PRO A 89 -15.69 -39.72 10.89
CA PRO A 89 -15.88 -39.40 12.29
C PRO A 89 -15.73 -37.89 12.54
N ALA A 90 -16.33 -37.40 13.63
CA ALA A 90 -16.12 -36.04 14.11
C ALA A 90 -14.68 -35.87 14.63
N ASP A 91 -14.10 -34.70 14.43
CA ASP A 91 -12.76 -34.36 14.92
C ASP A 91 -12.83 -33.95 16.40
N ILE A 92 -13.92 -33.27 16.78
CA ILE A 92 -14.18 -32.83 18.15
C ILE A 92 -15.52 -33.41 18.64
N THR A 93 -15.53 -34.00 19.84
CA THR A 93 -16.77 -34.54 20.45
C THR A 93 -16.78 -34.35 21.97
N PHE A 94 -17.81 -33.69 22.49
CA PHE A 94 -17.95 -33.43 23.93
C PHE A 94 -19.40 -33.15 24.34
N GLN A 95 -19.69 -33.29 25.64
CA GLN A 95 -20.98 -32.93 26.21
C GLN A 95 -20.94 -31.52 26.81
N PHE A 96 -21.93 -30.69 26.49
CA PHE A 96 -22.17 -29.39 27.12
C PHE A 96 -23.67 -29.24 27.38
N GLY A 97 -24.06 -28.90 28.61
CA GLY A 97 -25.46 -28.86 29.03
C GLY A 97 -26.06 -30.20 29.49
N ALA A 98 -27.34 -30.15 29.89
CA ALA A 98 -28.06 -31.29 30.43
C ALA A 98 -28.80 -32.08 29.34
N ALA A 99 -28.65 -33.41 29.34
CA ALA A 99 -29.36 -34.32 28.46
C ALA A 99 -30.90 -34.18 28.59
N ASN A 100 -31.62 -34.22 27.47
CA ASN A 100 -33.08 -34.09 27.39
C ASN A 100 -33.65 -32.82 28.05
N SER A 101 -32.86 -31.75 28.09
CA SER A 101 -33.26 -30.45 28.67
C SER A 101 -34.17 -29.62 27.76
N GLY A 102 -34.22 -29.96 26.47
CA GLY A 102 -34.92 -29.15 25.45
C GLY A 102 -34.20 -27.84 25.13
N TRP A 103 -32.90 -27.73 25.43
CA TRP A 103 -32.08 -26.57 25.10
C TRP A 103 -31.64 -26.61 23.64
N SER A 104 -31.60 -25.44 23.01
CA SER A 104 -31.27 -25.25 21.60
C SER A 104 -29.82 -24.78 21.44
N PRO A 105 -29.06 -25.30 20.47
CA PRO A 105 -27.70 -24.84 20.20
C PRO A 105 -27.69 -23.45 19.55
N VAL A 106 -26.62 -22.71 19.78
CA VAL A 106 -26.26 -21.47 19.09
C VAL A 106 -24.74 -21.44 18.96
N ILE A 107 -24.21 -20.92 17.86
CA ILE A 107 -22.77 -20.88 17.52
C ILE A 107 -22.40 -19.42 17.27
N GLY A 108 -21.16 -19.06 17.62
CA GLY A 108 -20.57 -17.76 17.36
C GLY A 108 -19.20 -17.65 18.04
N ASP A 109 -18.38 -16.70 17.61
CA ASP A 109 -17.16 -16.30 18.28
C ASP A 109 -17.51 -15.24 19.35
N TRP A 110 -17.70 -15.73 20.57
CA TRP A 110 -18.19 -14.92 21.69
C TRP A 110 -17.13 -13.96 22.24
N ASP A 111 -15.86 -14.11 21.88
CA ASP A 111 -14.72 -13.32 22.38
C ASP A 111 -13.82 -12.68 21.32
N GLY A 112 -14.14 -12.84 20.04
CA GLY A 112 -13.45 -12.19 18.92
C GLY A 112 -12.08 -12.80 18.62
N ASP A 113 -11.86 -14.07 18.94
CA ASP A 113 -10.60 -14.77 18.68
C ASP A 113 -10.53 -15.46 17.31
N GLY A 114 -11.61 -15.34 16.52
CA GLY A 114 -11.77 -15.94 15.20
C GLY A 114 -12.21 -17.40 15.23
N VAL A 115 -12.46 -18.00 16.40
CA VAL A 115 -12.90 -19.39 16.53
C VAL A 115 -14.37 -19.43 16.93
N ASP A 116 -15.19 -20.08 16.11
CA ASP A 116 -16.57 -20.34 16.45
C ASP A 116 -16.68 -21.33 17.59
N THR A 117 -17.43 -20.94 18.62
CA THR A 117 -17.59 -21.77 19.81
C THR A 117 -19.04 -21.95 20.22
N ILE A 118 -19.28 -23.07 20.89
CA ILE A 118 -20.62 -23.55 21.22
C ILE A 118 -21.34 -22.71 22.29
N GLY A 119 -22.66 -22.64 22.15
CA GLY A 119 -23.59 -22.13 23.15
C GLY A 119 -24.90 -22.91 23.21
N LEU A 120 -25.66 -22.73 24.29
CA LEU A 120 -26.99 -23.30 24.47
C LEU A 120 -27.97 -22.24 25.00
N TYR A 121 -29.14 -22.15 24.38
CA TYR A 121 -30.28 -21.37 24.87
C TYR A 121 -31.26 -22.28 25.61
N ALA A 122 -31.67 -21.86 26.81
CA ALA A 122 -32.65 -22.53 27.66
C ALA A 122 -33.99 -21.77 27.63
N PRO A 123 -34.96 -22.16 26.79
CA PRO A 123 -36.20 -21.38 26.60
C PRO A 123 -37.03 -21.26 27.88
N SER A 124 -37.01 -22.28 28.74
CA SER A 124 -37.75 -22.27 30.01
C SER A 124 -37.22 -21.24 31.02
N ALA A 125 -35.94 -20.87 30.90
CA ALA A 125 -35.29 -19.89 31.75
C ALA A 125 -35.11 -18.52 31.07
N GLY A 126 -35.25 -18.43 29.73
CA GLY A 126 -34.91 -17.22 28.97
C GLY A 126 -33.43 -16.86 29.13
N ALA A 127 -32.55 -17.87 29.04
CA ALA A 127 -31.13 -17.71 29.34
C ALA A 127 -30.24 -18.40 28.30
N PHE A 128 -29.16 -17.72 27.92
CA PHE A 128 -28.08 -18.24 27.08
C PHE A 128 -26.90 -18.68 27.98
N PHE A 129 -26.31 -19.81 27.61
CA PHE A 129 -25.12 -20.40 28.22
C PHE A 129 -24.07 -20.55 27.12
N LEU A 130 -23.14 -19.60 27.01
CA LEU A 130 -22.13 -19.52 25.95
C LEU A 130 -20.77 -19.96 26.49
N ARG A 131 -19.93 -20.55 25.64
CA ARG A 131 -18.63 -21.07 26.04
C ARG A 131 -17.60 -20.82 24.95
N ASN A 132 -16.59 -20.01 25.26
CA ASN A 132 -15.43 -19.67 24.43
C ASN A 132 -14.43 -20.83 24.25
N SER A 133 -14.91 -22.08 24.16
CA SER A 133 -14.08 -23.23 23.79
C SER A 133 -14.96 -24.43 23.43
N ASN A 134 -14.51 -25.18 22.43
CA ASN A 134 -15.15 -26.41 21.98
C ASN A 134 -14.78 -27.61 22.87
N THR A 135 -15.04 -27.49 24.17
CA THR A 135 -14.73 -28.51 25.20
C THR A 135 -15.87 -28.68 26.22
N ALA A 136 -15.89 -29.81 26.94
CA ALA A 136 -16.81 -29.99 28.06
C ALA A 136 -16.49 -29.04 29.24
N GLY A 137 -17.51 -28.55 29.94
CA GLY A 137 -17.32 -27.68 31.11
C GLY A 137 -18.53 -26.81 31.43
N ALA A 138 -18.35 -25.87 32.37
CA ALA A 138 -19.34 -24.84 32.68
C ALA A 138 -19.37 -23.76 31.59
N ALA A 139 -20.48 -23.05 31.42
CA ALA A 139 -20.53 -21.90 30.50
C ALA A 139 -19.55 -20.80 30.95
N THR A 140 -18.89 -20.15 29.99
CA THR A 140 -18.04 -18.97 30.24
C THR A 140 -18.92 -17.74 30.48
N ILE A 141 -19.98 -17.60 29.68
CA ILE A 141 -20.94 -16.50 29.76
C ILE A 141 -22.33 -17.08 30.02
N VAL A 142 -23.04 -16.52 31.00
CA VAL A 142 -24.45 -16.83 31.26
C VAL A 142 -25.23 -15.53 31.28
N THR A 143 -26.13 -15.37 30.32
CA THR A 143 -26.93 -14.14 30.19
C THR A 143 -28.42 -14.43 30.17
N GLN A 144 -29.20 -13.61 30.89
CA GLN A 144 -30.65 -13.67 30.86
C GLN A 144 -31.16 -12.71 29.79
N TYR A 145 -31.69 -13.27 28.72
CA TYR A 145 -32.17 -12.54 27.57
C TYR A 145 -33.29 -13.31 26.88
N GLY A 146 -34.45 -12.64 26.74
CA GLY A 146 -35.66 -13.21 26.16
C GLY A 146 -36.74 -13.60 27.17
N PRO A 147 -38.01 -13.69 26.73
CA PRO A 147 -39.09 -14.14 27.60
C PRO A 147 -38.97 -15.65 27.88
N SER A 148 -39.29 -16.07 29.11
CA SER A 148 -39.32 -17.48 29.48
C SER A 148 -40.51 -18.20 28.86
N ASN A 149 -40.33 -19.46 28.44
CA ASN A 149 -41.36 -20.36 27.91
C ASN A 149 -42.00 -19.90 26.59
N VAL A 150 -41.25 -19.22 25.73
CA VAL A 150 -41.65 -18.92 24.35
C VAL A 150 -40.92 -19.82 23.35
N SER A 151 -41.51 -20.02 22.17
CA SER A 151 -40.93 -20.82 21.08
C SER A 151 -40.07 -20.00 20.12
N TRP A 152 -39.43 -18.93 20.61
CA TRP A 152 -38.54 -18.10 19.81
C TRP A 152 -37.22 -18.82 19.55
N GLN A 153 -36.65 -18.58 18.37
CA GLN A 153 -35.43 -19.26 17.91
C GLN A 153 -34.19 -18.46 18.33
N PRO A 154 -33.19 -19.08 18.98
CA PRO A 154 -31.91 -18.43 19.22
C PRO A 154 -31.12 -18.36 17.91
N ILE A 155 -30.50 -17.21 17.67
CA ILE A 155 -29.57 -16.96 16.58
C ILE A 155 -28.41 -16.10 17.12
N ALA A 156 -27.29 -16.08 16.42
CA ALA A 156 -26.17 -15.20 16.72
C ALA A 156 -25.54 -14.72 15.42
N ALA A 157 -24.98 -13.51 15.48
CA ALA A 157 -24.24 -12.84 14.41
C ALA A 157 -23.48 -11.67 15.02
N ASP A 158 -22.56 -11.10 14.27
CA ASP A 158 -22.05 -9.77 14.53
C ASP A 158 -23.04 -8.70 14.02
N TRP A 159 -23.86 -8.18 14.92
CA TRP A 159 -24.90 -7.19 14.58
C TRP A 159 -24.35 -5.77 14.40
N ASN A 160 -23.09 -5.52 14.79
CA ASN A 160 -22.52 -4.18 14.87
C ASN A 160 -21.12 -4.04 14.26
N ARG A 161 -20.66 -5.07 13.53
CA ARG A 161 -19.39 -5.09 12.80
C ARG A 161 -18.17 -4.93 13.72
N ASP A 162 -18.23 -5.48 14.94
CA ASP A 162 -17.10 -5.49 15.88
C ASP A 162 -16.32 -6.81 15.94
N ARG A 163 -16.72 -7.79 15.11
CA ARG A 163 -16.18 -9.15 15.01
C ARG A 163 -16.35 -9.99 16.26
N ILE A 164 -17.35 -9.66 17.08
CA ILE A 164 -17.76 -10.47 18.22
C ILE A 164 -19.23 -10.83 18.01
N GLU A 165 -19.53 -12.11 17.81
CA GLU A 165 -20.91 -12.55 17.68
C GLU A 165 -21.66 -12.35 19.00
N SER A 166 -22.89 -11.85 18.85
CA SER A 166 -23.77 -11.63 19.99
C SER A 166 -25.17 -12.20 19.78
N VAL A 167 -25.79 -12.54 20.90
CA VAL A 167 -27.03 -13.31 20.91
C VAL A 167 -28.24 -12.48 20.45
N ALA A 168 -29.12 -13.13 19.69
CA ALA A 168 -30.42 -12.60 19.33
C ALA A 168 -31.52 -13.67 19.41
N LEU A 169 -32.77 -13.21 19.38
CA LEU A 169 -33.96 -14.07 19.33
C LEU A 169 -34.84 -13.69 18.16
N PHE A 170 -35.32 -14.69 17.42
CA PHE A 170 -36.28 -14.54 16.33
C PHE A 170 -37.66 -15.05 16.73
N ASP A 171 -38.68 -14.20 16.60
CA ASP A 171 -40.10 -14.57 16.74
C ASP A 171 -40.69 -14.94 15.38
N PRO A 172 -40.91 -16.23 15.09
CA PRO A 172 -41.50 -16.66 13.81
C PRO A 172 -42.98 -16.28 13.66
N ALA A 173 -43.69 -15.92 14.73
CA ALA A 173 -45.09 -15.54 14.66
C ALA A 173 -45.26 -14.13 14.07
N THR A 174 -44.32 -13.24 14.36
CA THR A 174 -44.33 -11.84 13.89
C THR A 174 -43.23 -11.55 12.86
N SER A 175 -42.33 -12.50 12.63
CA SER A 175 -41.10 -12.34 11.84
C SER A 175 -40.21 -11.21 12.36
N THR A 176 -40.09 -11.11 13.69
CA THR A 176 -39.35 -10.04 14.37
C THR A 176 -38.05 -10.56 14.97
N PHE A 177 -36.97 -9.81 14.74
CA PHE A 177 -35.64 -10.03 15.28
C PHE A 177 -35.43 -9.12 16.48
N PHE A 178 -34.87 -9.68 17.56
CA PHE A 178 -34.53 -8.98 18.79
C PHE A 178 -33.03 -9.22 19.07
N ALA A 179 -32.18 -8.33 18.57
CA ALA A 179 -30.73 -8.46 18.65
C ALA A 179 -30.10 -7.57 19.73
N ARG A 180 -29.01 -8.07 20.29
CA ARG A 180 -28.11 -7.38 21.21
C ARG A 180 -26.75 -7.29 20.53
N ASN A 181 -26.02 -6.21 20.76
CA ASN A 181 -24.65 -6.00 20.29
C ASN A 181 -23.62 -6.41 21.37
N ASP A 182 -24.08 -7.08 22.43
CA ASP A 182 -23.23 -7.59 23.50
C ASP A 182 -23.91 -8.76 24.21
N ASN A 183 -23.11 -9.67 24.77
CA ASN A 183 -23.59 -10.89 25.42
C ASN A 183 -24.05 -10.69 26.89
N GLY A 184 -24.33 -9.45 27.32
CA GLY A 184 -24.87 -9.10 28.64
C GLY A 184 -26.41 -9.12 28.73
N PRO A 185 -26.99 -8.98 29.94
CA PRO A 185 -28.44 -8.90 30.13
C PRO A 185 -28.98 -7.50 29.75
N GLY A 186 -30.22 -7.42 29.26
CA GLY A 186 -30.84 -6.14 28.93
C GLY A 186 -31.94 -6.23 27.88
N PRO A 187 -32.57 -5.10 27.51
CA PRO A 187 -33.46 -5.05 26.35
C PRO A 187 -32.68 -5.21 25.03
N ALA A 188 -33.37 -5.63 23.97
CA ALA A 188 -32.80 -5.63 22.62
C ALA A 188 -32.33 -4.21 22.24
N GLN A 189 -31.15 -4.10 21.63
CA GLN A 189 -30.60 -2.85 21.11
C GLN A 189 -30.99 -2.63 19.64
N LEU A 190 -31.23 -3.73 18.92
CA LEU A 190 -31.70 -3.71 17.54
C LEU A 190 -32.98 -4.55 17.45
N MET A 191 -34.04 -3.95 16.89
CA MET A 191 -35.33 -4.60 16.70
C MET A 191 -35.90 -4.27 15.33
N PHE A 192 -36.16 -5.29 14.52
CA PHE A 192 -36.75 -5.12 13.20
C PHE A 192 -37.58 -6.34 12.80
N SER A 193 -38.51 -6.16 11.87
CA SER A 193 -39.28 -7.27 11.29
C SER A 193 -38.91 -7.46 9.83
N TYR A 194 -38.63 -8.71 9.44
CA TYR A 194 -38.26 -9.06 8.07
C TYR A 194 -38.90 -10.37 7.65
N GLY A 195 -39.67 -10.32 6.56
CA GLY A 195 -40.46 -11.45 6.05
C GLY A 195 -41.91 -11.49 6.55
N PRO A 196 -42.78 -12.27 5.90
CA PRO A 196 -44.19 -12.36 6.25
C PRO A 196 -44.43 -13.12 7.57
N PRO A 197 -45.25 -12.60 8.50
CA PRO A 197 -45.54 -13.25 9.78
C PRO A 197 -46.29 -14.57 9.58
N ASN A 198 -46.00 -15.58 10.43
CA ASN A 198 -46.60 -16.92 10.39
C ASN A 198 -46.44 -17.68 9.05
N ALA A 199 -45.47 -17.28 8.21
CA ALA A 199 -45.22 -17.96 6.94
C ALA A 199 -44.36 -19.23 7.07
N GLY A 200 -43.87 -19.53 8.28
CA GLY A 200 -42.98 -20.67 8.53
C GLY A 200 -41.58 -20.49 7.93
N TRP A 201 -41.16 -19.25 7.66
CA TRP A 201 -39.82 -18.93 7.17
C TRP A 201 -38.80 -19.11 8.30
N VAL A 202 -37.63 -19.63 7.95
CA VAL A 202 -36.49 -19.80 8.86
C VAL A 202 -35.43 -18.79 8.44
N PRO A 203 -34.92 -17.95 9.36
CA PRO A 203 -33.85 -17.02 9.03
C PRO A 203 -32.56 -17.80 8.73
N LEU A 204 -31.84 -17.32 7.72
CA LEU A 204 -30.48 -17.77 7.43
C LEU A 204 -29.56 -16.61 7.76
N ILE A 205 -28.61 -16.84 8.66
CA ILE A 205 -27.76 -15.81 9.25
C ILE A 205 -26.34 -16.06 8.76
N GLY A 206 -25.63 -14.99 8.42
CA GLY A 206 -24.27 -15.03 7.91
C GLY A 206 -23.76 -13.68 7.39
N ASP A 207 -22.46 -13.59 7.10
CA ASP A 207 -21.80 -12.47 6.41
C ASP A 207 -21.96 -12.63 4.88
N TRP A 208 -22.91 -11.93 4.27
CA TRP A 208 -23.22 -12.09 2.84
C TRP A 208 -22.56 -11.06 1.93
N ASP A 209 -21.95 -10.01 2.51
CA ASP A 209 -21.30 -8.90 1.81
C ASP A 209 -19.76 -8.97 1.84
N GLY A 210 -19.21 -9.93 2.60
CA GLY A 210 -17.79 -10.23 2.66
C GLY A 210 -17.03 -9.29 3.59
N PRO A 211 -15.73 -9.55 3.78
CA PRO A 211 -14.97 -8.80 4.75
C PRO A 211 -14.88 -7.33 4.33
N THR A 212 -15.48 -6.46 5.14
CA THR A 212 -14.85 -5.16 5.40
C THR A 212 -13.49 -5.44 6.05
N LEU A 213 -12.43 -4.81 5.53
CA LEU A 213 -11.00 -5.06 5.78
C LEU A 213 -10.63 -5.61 7.19
N PRO A 214 -9.60 -6.49 7.31
CA PRO A 214 -9.18 -7.13 8.56
C PRO A 214 -8.79 -6.16 9.71
N SER A 215 -9.39 -6.32 10.89
CA SER A 215 -8.76 -6.05 12.19
C SER A 215 -8.26 -7.37 12.77
N LYS A 216 -6.95 -7.49 13.00
CA LYS A 216 -6.32 -8.70 13.58
C LYS A 216 -6.43 -8.69 15.11
N THR A 217 -6.86 -9.79 15.72
CA THR A 217 -6.79 -10.05 17.16
C THR A 217 -5.69 -11.08 17.47
N GLY A 218 -5.00 -10.90 18.61
CA GLY A 218 -4.49 -12.07 19.33
C GLY A 218 -2.99 -12.31 19.50
N GLU A 219 -2.08 -11.33 19.50
CA GLU A 219 -0.81 -11.46 20.27
C GLU A 219 -0.15 -10.09 20.53
N ARG A 220 0.41 -9.89 21.73
CA ARG A 220 0.92 -8.59 22.22
C ARG A 220 2.17 -8.13 21.47
N PHE A 221 1.97 -7.39 20.39
CA PHE A 221 2.88 -6.37 19.87
C PHE A 221 2.06 -5.11 19.56
N THR A 222 2.50 -3.97 20.08
CA THR A 222 1.75 -2.70 20.03
C THR A 222 2.11 -1.93 18.76
N VAL A 223 1.24 -1.99 17.75
CA VAL A 223 1.14 -1.04 16.62
C VAL A 223 -0.36 -0.87 16.30
N ASP A 224 -0.80 0.38 16.36
CA ASP A 224 -2.04 1.05 15.90
C ASP A 224 -3.22 0.19 15.38
N ASP A 225 -4.40 0.33 16.00
CA ASP A 225 -5.66 -0.31 15.61
C ASP A 225 -6.50 0.57 14.66
N PHE A 226 -6.65 0.13 13.40
CA PHE A 226 -7.45 0.80 12.36
C PHE A 226 -8.98 0.71 12.58
N ASN A 227 -9.50 1.13 13.75
CA ASN A 227 -10.94 1.08 14.07
C ASN A 227 -11.59 2.47 14.28
N ASN A 228 -11.05 3.55 13.72
CA ASN A 228 -11.63 4.91 13.79
C ASN A 228 -12.09 5.38 15.20
N LYS A 229 -11.59 4.78 16.29
CA LYS A 229 -11.80 5.24 17.67
C LYS A 229 -10.46 5.32 18.39
N VAL A 230 -10.01 6.55 18.65
CA VAL A 230 -8.87 6.80 19.54
C VAL A 230 -9.23 6.35 20.95
N THR A 231 -8.52 5.37 21.50
CA THR A 231 -8.65 4.92 22.89
C THR A 231 -7.49 5.42 23.75
N VAL A 232 -7.64 5.27 25.07
CA VAL A 232 -6.62 5.70 26.06
C VAL A 232 -5.32 4.89 25.97
N ASN A 233 -5.30 3.79 25.22
CA ASN A 233 -4.14 2.91 25.05
C ASN A 233 -3.26 3.30 23.84
N ASP A 234 -3.70 4.24 22.98
CA ASP A 234 -2.94 4.80 21.85
C ASP A 234 -1.91 5.86 22.33
N LEU A 235 -1.79 6.02 23.65
CA LEU A 235 -0.93 6.99 24.30
C LEU A 235 0.48 6.43 24.50
N GLY A 236 1.19 6.27 23.39
CA GLY A 236 2.62 6.00 23.37
C GLY A 236 3.30 6.78 22.24
N PHE A 237 3.84 7.96 22.56
CA PHE A 237 4.68 8.82 21.70
C PHE A 237 4.00 9.77 20.70
N ASN A 238 2.79 10.25 21.00
CA ASN A 238 2.42 11.63 20.67
C ASN A 238 1.53 12.21 21.77
N HIS A 239 2.00 13.30 22.37
CA HIS A 239 1.20 14.12 23.27
C HIS A 239 0.12 14.83 22.41
N PHE A 240 -1.01 14.17 22.14
CA PHE A 240 -2.19 14.76 21.48
C PHE A 240 -2.95 15.73 22.43
N GLY A 241 -2.21 16.62 23.08
CA GLY A 241 -2.73 17.70 23.92
C GLY A 241 -2.88 19.04 23.19
N GLY A 242 -2.60 19.09 21.89
CA GLY A 242 -2.86 20.24 21.04
C GLY A 242 -3.28 19.74 19.68
N ASN A 243 -4.43 20.22 19.19
CA ASN A 243 -4.97 19.98 17.86
C ASN A 243 -6.02 18.86 17.70
N SER A 244 -6.81 18.61 18.73
CA SER A 244 -8.26 18.46 18.55
C SER A 244 -8.90 19.73 19.12
N GLY A 245 -9.86 20.31 18.42
CA GLY A 245 -10.74 21.31 19.02
C GLY A 245 -11.63 20.65 20.07
N THR A 246 -11.09 20.25 21.21
CA THR A 246 -11.89 20.16 22.41
C THR A 246 -12.17 21.60 22.86
N ILE A 247 -13.41 22.04 22.63
CA ILE A 247 -14.14 22.87 23.61
C ILE A 247 -14.30 22.02 24.88
N ASN A 248 -13.18 21.66 25.51
CA ASN A 248 -13.03 21.02 26.82
C ASN A 248 -11.59 21.26 27.29
N GLN A 249 -11.18 22.53 27.42
CA GLN A 249 -10.28 22.86 28.53
C GLN A 249 -11.16 23.29 29.72
N PRO A 250 -10.90 22.82 30.95
CA PRO A 250 -11.59 23.27 32.17
C PRO A 250 -11.29 24.75 32.55
N ALA A 251 -10.87 25.61 31.63
CA ALA A 251 -10.35 26.95 31.94
C ALA A 251 -10.85 28.08 31.04
N LEU A 252 -11.76 27.83 30.09
CA LEU A 252 -12.55 28.90 29.44
C LEU A 252 -14.03 28.67 29.76
N ALA A 253 -14.73 29.76 30.08
CA ALA A 253 -15.98 29.77 30.85
C ALA A 253 -17.05 28.76 30.39
N PRO A 254 -17.90 28.22 31.29
CA PRO A 254 -18.81 27.09 31.05
C PRO A 254 -19.98 27.34 30.07
N ASP A 255 -19.93 28.40 29.26
CA ASP A 255 -21.15 29.09 28.79
C ASP A 255 -21.24 29.25 27.25
N ALA A 256 -20.55 28.44 26.45
CA ALA A 256 -20.66 28.45 24.98
C ALA A 256 -21.53 27.30 24.43
N ALA A 257 -22.40 27.61 23.46
CA ALA A 257 -23.32 26.66 22.81
C ALA A 257 -22.57 25.50 22.12
N GLN A 258 -23.00 24.25 22.36
CA GLN A 258 -22.42 23.05 21.75
C GLN A 258 -23.38 22.43 20.73
N ILE A 259 -22.89 22.14 19.52
CA ILE A 259 -23.53 21.23 18.56
C ILE A 259 -23.04 19.82 18.86
N THR A 260 -23.95 18.86 18.96
CA THR A 260 -23.69 17.61 19.69
C THR A 260 -23.25 16.43 18.81
N THR A 261 -23.49 16.42 17.49
CA THR A 261 -23.02 15.35 16.57
C THR A 261 -23.27 15.69 15.09
N ILE A 262 -22.35 15.30 14.20
CA ILE A 262 -22.55 15.15 12.75
C ILE A 262 -22.34 13.66 12.47
N ASP A 263 -23.38 12.94 12.02
CA ASP A 263 -23.27 11.53 11.66
C ASP A 263 -23.43 11.38 10.13
N LEU A 264 -22.52 10.64 9.51
CA LEU A 264 -22.68 10.13 8.15
C LEU A 264 -23.36 8.75 8.26
N ALA A 265 -24.64 8.67 7.96
CA ALA A 265 -25.37 7.40 7.96
C ALA A 265 -25.65 6.95 6.51
N ASP A 266 -25.17 5.76 6.14
CA ASP A 266 -25.61 5.08 4.93
C ASP A 266 -27.02 4.51 5.17
N ASN A 267 -28.05 5.25 4.77
CA ASN A 267 -29.44 4.79 4.83
C ASN A 267 -29.77 3.98 3.56
N SER A 268 -29.12 2.83 3.39
CA SER A 268 -29.36 1.91 2.28
C SER A 268 -30.68 1.13 2.45
N SER A 269 -31.81 1.82 2.35
CA SER A 269 -33.11 1.19 2.10
C SER A 269 -33.91 1.98 1.07
N ALA A 270 -33.29 2.32 -0.07
CA ALA A 270 -33.93 2.54 -1.39
C ALA A 270 -33.00 3.31 -2.36
N GLY A 271 -31.85 2.76 -2.75
CA GLY A 271 -31.15 3.19 -3.98
C GLY A 271 -30.81 4.69 -4.15
N SER A 272 -30.77 5.48 -3.08
CA SER A 272 -30.28 6.86 -3.05
C SER A 272 -28.99 6.89 -2.22
N GLY A 273 -28.00 7.66 -2.64
CA GLY A 273 -26.68 7.73 -2.00
C GLY A 273 -26.69 8.21 -0.54
N ALA A 274 -25.49 8.28 0.05
CA ALA A 274 -25.29 8.70 1.43
C ALA A 274 -25.82 10.13 1.69
N SER A 275 -26.68 10.30 2.71
CA SER A 275 -27.18 11.61 3.13
C SER A 275 -26.40 12.19 4.31
N LEU A 276 -26.20 13.51 4.33
CA LEU A 276 -25.68 14.27 5.46
C LEU A 276 -26.77 14.48 6.51
N ASP A 277 -26.55 13.95 7.71
CA ASP A 277 -27.46 14.12 8.84
C ASP A 277 -26.91 15.14 9.85
N ILE A 278 -27.66 16.20 10.11
CA ILE A 278 -27.27 17.30 10.99
C ILE A 278 -28.21 17.36 12.19
N ASP A 279 -27.68 17.08 13.39
CA ASP A 279 -28.37 17.30 14.66
C ASP A 279 -28.17 18.73 15.16
N ILE A 280 -29.27 19.44 15.38
CA ILE A 280 -29.33 20.82 15.86
C ILE A 280 -29.73 20.78 17.33
N ASN A 281 -28.90 21.36 18.20
CA ASN A 281 -29.22 21.53 19.61
C ASN A 281 -28.64 22.84 20.16
N PHE A 282 -29.52 23.81 20.41
CA PHE A 282 -29.22 25.09 21.05
C PHE A 282 -29.54 25.09 22.56
N ASN A 283 -29.91 23.95 23.16
CA ASN A 283 -30.22 23.84 24.59
C ASN A 283 -28.94 23.59 25.42
N HIS A 284 -28.22 24.66 25.76
CA HIS A 284 -27.33 24.69 26.93
C HIS A 284 -27.45 26.02 27.72
N VAL A 285 -27.29 25.88 29.03
CA VAL A 285 -27.58 26.67 30.25
C VAL A 285 -27.59 28.22 30.19
N GLN A 286 -28.52 28.82 30.95
CA GLN A 286 -28.56 30.25 31.31
C GLN A 286 -27.21 30.75 31.85
N THR A 287 -26.71 31.86 31.32
CA THR A 287 -25.57 32.58 31.93
C THR A 287 -25.92 33.02 33.36
N PRO A 288 -24.99 32.99 34.33
CA PRO A 288 -25.18 33.62 35.63
C PRO A 288 -25.28 35.14 35.47
N GLY A 289 -26.49 35.63 35.18
CA GLY A 289 -26.75 37.04 34.87
C GLY A 289 -28.05 37.28 34.10
N GLY A 290 -28.65 36.25 33.49
CA GLY A 290 -29.91 36.38 32.77
C GLY A 290 -29.81 37.01 31.38
N GLU A 291 -28.61 37.16 30.83
CA GLU A 291 -28.41 37.59 29.44
C GLU A 291 -28.58 36.38 28.49
N PRO A 292 -29.33 36.52 27.37
CA PRO A 292 -29.49 35.45 26.39
C PRO A 292 -28.14 35.03 25.81
N ALA A 293 -27.90 33.72 25.65
CA ALA A 293 -26.74 33.19 24.93
C ALA A 293 -26.58 33.84 23.53
N GLY A 294 -25.35 33.95 23.02
CA GLY A 294 -24.98 34.62 21.77
C GLY A 294 -25.73 34.18 20.50
N GLU A 295 -25.60 35.00 19.47
CA GLU A 295 -26.48 35.07 18.29
C GLU A 295 -26.36 33.91 17.28
N PHE A 296 -25.42 32.98 17.47
CA PHE A 296 -25.14 31.88 16.55
C PHE A 296 -24.84 30.58 17.29
N GLY A 297 -25.28 29.46 16.72
CA GLY A 297 -24.72 28.13 16.96
C GLY A 297 -24.62 27.48 15.58
N GLY A 298 -23.41 27.41 15.01
CA GLY A 298 -23.21 27.03 13.62
C GLY A 298 -22.58 25.65 13.48
N VAL A 299 -22.96 24.91 12.43
CA VAL A 299 -22.11 23.87 11.84
C VAL A 299 -21.22 24.52 10.80
N PHE A 300 -19.92 24.22 10.90
CA PHE A 300 -18.89 24.52 9.91
C PHE A 300 -18.76 23.36 8.93
N THR A 301 -18.84 23.65 7.64
CA THR A 301 -18.17 22.85 6.62
C THR A 301 -17.29 23.79 5.80
N SER A 302 -16.00 23.84 6.16
CA SER A 302 -14.95 24.16 5.19
C SER A 302 -14.93 22.97 4.24
N LEU A 303 -15.10 23.28 2.96
CA LEU A 303 -15.27 22.28 1.92
C LEU A 303 -14.01 22.15 1.05
N PHE A 304 -13.01 22.99 1.31
CA PHE A 304 -11.70 22.93 0.66
C PHE A 304 -10.70 23.47 1.68
N GLY A 305 -9.69 22.68 1.99
CA GLY A 305 -8.65 23.05 2.94
C GLY A 305 -8.01 24.37 2.55
N LEU A 306 -8.32 25.43 3.30
CA LEU A 306 -7.54 26.64 3.57
C LEU A 306 -8.44 27.52 4.46
N THR A 307 -8.11 27.71 5.74
CA THR A 307 -8.54 28.93 6.45
C THR A 307 -7.45 29.42 7.39
N ASP A 308 -6.79 30.49 6.96
CA ASP A 308 -6.27 31.51 7.86
C ASP A 308 -7.13 32.77 7.63
N THR A 309 -8.30 32.87 8.26
CA THR A 309 -9.08 34.13 8.40
C THR A 309 -10.24 33.98 9.39
N LYS A 310 -10.33 34.89 10.38
CA LYS A 310 -11.42 34.98 11.39
C LYS A 310 -12.60 35.81 10.87
N ILE A 311 -13.81 35.49 11.34
CA ILE A 311 -15.02 36.34 11.30
C ILE A 311 -15.33 36.78 12.74
N SER A 312 -15.70 38.04 12.97
CA SER A 312 -16.12 38.54 14.30
C SER A 312 -17.47 37.95 14.72
N LEU A 313 -17.54 37.36 15.92
CA LEU A 313 -18.71 36.64 16.44
C LEU A 313 -19.68 37.50 17.28
N ASP A 314 -19.54 38.82 17.27
CA ASP A 314 -20.42 39.78 17.97
C ASP A 314 -21.25 40.68 17.05
N GLY A 315 -21.12 40.51 15.72
CA GLY A 315 -21.79 41.35 14.74
C GLY A 315 -21.33 42.82 14.72
N SER A 316 -20.20 43.17 15.37
CA SER A 316 -19.78 44.58 15.52
C SER A 316 -18.75 45.07 14.49
N GLY A 317 -18.16 44.19 13.68
CA GLY A 317 -17.26 44.57 12.58
C GLY A 317 -15.87 45.12 12.98
N VAL A 318 -15.27 44.70 14.10
CA VAL A 318 -13.89 45.10 14.49
C VAL A 318 -13.02 43.86 14.79
N GLU A 319 -11.80 43.79 14.22
CA GLU A 319 -10.89 42.63 14.38
C GLU A 319 -10.18 42.55 15.75
N PRO A 320 -10.00 41.34 16.34
CA PRO A 320 -9.25 41.14 17.59
C PRO A 320 -7.75 40.87 17.36
N ALA A 321 -6.91 41.31 18.31
CA ALA A 321 -5.47 41.49 18.16
C ALA A 321 -4.54 40.23 18.17
N MET A 322 -5.04 38.99 18.29
CA MET A 322 -4.21 37.77 18.16
C MET A 322 -4.99 36.54 17.62
N SER A 323 -4.34 35.73 16.78
CA SER A 323 -4.87 34.52 16.10
C SER A 323 -4.56 33.22 16.86
N THR A 324 -5.40 32.18 16.66
CA THR A 324 -5.18 30.80 17.15
C THR A 324 -5.92 29.83 16.20
N PRO A 325 -5.29 28.76 15.67
CA PRO A 325 -5.89 27.87 14.65
C PRO A 325 -6.76 26.74 15.24
N LEU A 326 -7.70 26.19 14.45
CA LEU A 326 -8.60 25.08 14.80
C LEU A 326 -8.47 23.90 13.79
N PRO A 327 -8.39 22.63 14.23
CA PRO A 327 -8.30 21.47 13.35
C PRO A 327 -9.54 20.55 13.33
N GLY A 328 -9.95 20.17 12.10
CA GLY A 328 -10.32 18.82 11.65
C GLY A 328 -11.60 18.17 12.17
N TYR A 329 -12.69 18.25 11.39
CA TYR A 329 -13.63 17.18 10.96
C TYR A 329 -14.57 17.81 9.91
N PHE A 330 -14.53 17.37 8.65
CA PHE A 330 -15.40 17.87 7.59
C PHE A 330 -15.98 16.71 6.78
N LEU A 331 -17.25 16.84 6.39
CA LEU A 331 -17.75 16.11 5.23
C LEU A 331 -16.98 16.60 4.01
N ASP A 332 -16.20 15.69 3.46
CA ASP A 332 -15.41 15.95 2.29
C ASP A 332 -16.21 15.62 1.02
N PHE A 333 -16.75 16.65 0.36
CA PHE A 333 -17.34 16.47 -0.97
C PHE A 333 -16.29 16.16 -2.05
N ASP A 334 -14.99 16.15 -1.73
CA ASP A 334 -13.95 15.67 -2.65
C ASP A 334 -14.18 14.20 -3.05
N ASN A 335 -14.86 13.40 -2.21
CA ASN A 335 -15.22 12.01 -2.50
C ASN A 335 -16.49 11.83 -3.35
N VAL A 336 -17.40 12.81 -3.39
CA VAL A 336 -18.63 12.70 -4.20
C VAL A 336 -18.47 13.46 -5.52
N LEU A 337 -17.84 14.64 -5.53
CA LEU A 337 -17.81 15.53 -6.69
C LEU A 337 -16.56 16.44 -6.73
N ARG A 338 -15.37 15.90 -7.01
CA ARG A 338 -14.20 16.58 -7.67
C ARG A 338 -13.79 17.99 -7.18
N ARG A 339 -12.55 18.17 -6.74
CA ARG A 339 -11.96 19.52 -6.64
C ARG A 339 -11.93 20.26 -7.99
N PHE A 340 -12.51 21.45 -7.95
CA PHE A 340 -12.71 22.44 -9.02
C PHE A 340 -11.42 23.15 -9.49
N GLY A 341 -10.23 22.73 -9.04
CA GLY A 341 -8.96 23.45 -9.25
C GLY A 341 -8.45 23.53 -10.70
N THR A 342 -9.02 22.78 -11.65
CA THR A 342 -8.58 22.81 -13.06
C THR A 342 -9.74 22.99 -14.04
N LEU A 343 -10.62 23.96 -13.78
CA LEU A 343 -11.54 24.49 -14.78
C LEU A 343 -11.29 25.99 -14.97
N GLY A 344 -10.13 26.36 -15.52
CA GLY A 344 -9.82 27.75 -15.89
C GLY A 344 -10.81 28.42 -16.86
N SER A 345 -11.90 27.76 -17.25
CA SER A 345 -12.93 28.24 -18.17
C SER A 345 -14.37 28.24 -17.62
N ARG A 346 -14.70 27.64 -16.46
CA ARG A 346 -16.11 27.42 -16.05
C ARG A 346 -16.54 28.25 -14.82
N SER A 347 -17.83 28.58 -14.73
CA SER A 347 -18.43 29.47 -13.72
C SER A 347 -19.54 28.74 -12.95
N VAL A 348 -19.62 28.91 -11.63
CA VAL A 348 -20.78 28.45 -10.84
C VAL A 348 -21.97 29.33 -11.18
N ASP A 349 -23.04 28.73 -11.74
CA ASP A 349 -24.27 29.45 -12.10
C ASP A 349 -25.44 29.12 -11.18
N ARG A 350 -25.46 27.94 -10.55
CA ARG A 350 -26.48 27.55 -9.58
C ARG A 350 -25.99 26.47 -8.60
N VAL A 351 -26.41 26.59 -7.34
CA VAL A 351 -26.18 25.64 -6.24
C VAL A 351 -27.49 24.90 -5.98
N GLU A 352 -27.49 23.58 -6.00
CA GLU A 352 -28.68 22.75 -5.77
C GLU A 352 -28.42 21.71 -4.71
N PHE A 353 -29.38 21.35 -3.87
CA PHE A 353 -29.27 20.22 -2.94
C PHE A 353 -30.65 19.74 -2.52
N ASP A 354 -30.78 18.45 -2.25
CA ASP A 354 -31.98 17.87 -1.67
C ASP A 354 -31.93 17.99 -0.14
N VAL A 355 -33.04 18.34 0.49
CA VAL A 355 -33.10 18.58 1.94
C VAL A 355 -34.45 18.17 2.51
N LYS A 356 -34.47 17.65 3.74
CA LYS A 356 -35.70 17.41 4.53
C LYS A 356 -35.47 17.60 6.03
N LEU A 357 -36.53 17.96 6.73
CA LEU A 357 -36.55 17.97 8.20
C LEU A 357 -36.81 16.55 8.72
N ALA A 358 -35.92 16.02 9.55
CA ALA A 358 -36.00 14.67 10.10
C ALA A 358 -36.87 14.58 11.36
N SER A 359 -36.69 15.52 12.29
CA SER A 359 -37.33 15.50 13.61
C SER A 359 -37.88 16.87 14.04
N MET A 360 -38.06 17.80 13.09
CA MET A 360 -38.50 19.17 13.36
C MET A 360 -39.94 19.43 12.89
N SER A 361 -40.72 20.11 13.73
CA SER A 361 -42.10 20.53 13.43
C SER A 361 -42.22 22.00 12.99
N ALA A 362 -41.11 22.75 12.94
CA ALA A 362 -41.06 24.15 12.57
C ALA A 362 -40.02 24.39 11.47
N PRO A 363 -40.23 25.37 10.57
CA PRO A 363 -39.27 25.66 9.50
C PRO A 363 -37.91 26.08 10.03
N LEU A 364 -36.87 25.70 9.29
CA LEU A 364 -35.46 26.02 9.54
C LEU A 364 -34.91 26.88 8.41
N THR A 365 -34.29 28.01 8.72
CA THR A 365 -33.55 28.81 7.73
C THR A 365 -32.09 28.38 7.69
N LEU A 366 -31.61 28.04 6.49
CA LEU A 366 -30.21 27.78 6.16
C LEU A 366 -29.62 28.97 5.44
N LYS A 367 -28.43 29.42 5.81
CA LYS A 367 -27.59 30.34 5.03
C LYS A 367 -26.61 29.51 4.21
N ILE A 368 -26.56 29.78 2.91
CA ILE A 368 -25.64 29.16 1.96
C ILE A 368 -24.61 30.24 1.62
N GLU A 369 -23.35 30.06 2.00
CA GLU A 369 -22.28 31.02 1.77
C GLU A 369 -21.25 30.44 0.80
N LEU A 370 -20.77 31.24 -0.15
CA LEU A 370 -19.70 30.90 -1.08
C LEU A 370 -18.53 31.86 -0.84
N LYS A 371 -17.30 31.36 -0.95
CA LYS A 371 -16.09 32.20 -1.04
C LYS A 371 -15.33 31.91 -2.32
N ASP A 372 -14.63 32.91 -2.85
CA ASP A 372 -13.69 32.73 -3.95
C ASP A 372 -12.24 32.60 -3.46
N GLU A 373 -11.32 32.17 -4.33
CA GLU A 373 -9.87 32.05 -4.04
C GLU A 373 -9.23 33.36 -3.55
N SER A 374 -9.86 34.50 -3.81
CA SER A 374 -9.38 35.82 -3.38
C SER A 374 -9.98 36.25 -2.02
N GLY A 375 -10.80 35.40 -1.41
CA GLY A 375 -11.40 35.61 -0.09
C GLY A 375 -12.71 36.43 -0.10
N PHE A 376 -13.26 36.79 -1.28
CA PHE A 376 -14.56 37.46 -1.34
C PHE A 376 -15.68 36.47 -1.12
N ASP A 377 -16.75 36.89 -0.44
CA ASP A 377 -17.87 36.03 -0.10
C ASP A 377 -19.22 36.55 -0.63
N VAL A 378 -20.10 35.61 -0.96
CA VAL A 378 -21.51 35.86 -1.30
C VAL A 378 -22.38 34.84 -0.59
N PHE A 379 -23.61 35.20 -0.23
CA PHE A 379 -24.50 34.26 0.46
C PHE A 379 -25.95 34.35 0.00
N SER A 380 -26.69 33.27 0.23
CA SER A 380 -28.14 33.19 0.09
C SER A 380 -28.74 32.58 1.36
N ARG A 381 -30.06 32.70 1.56
CA ARG A 381 -30.77 32.09 2.69
C ARG A 381 -32.01 31.36 2.20
N VAL A 382 -32.22 30.14 2.66
CA VAL A 382 -33.32 29.27 2.24
C VAL A 382 -34.04 28.72 3.46
N GLN A 383 -35.37 28.77 3.44
CA GLN A 383 -36.19 28.19 4.48
C GLN A 383 -36.62 26.77 4.10
N VAL A 384 -36.27 25.81 4.94
CA VAL A 384 -36.66 24.39 4.85
C VAL A 384 -37.86 24.17 5.76
N SER A 385 -38.97 23.70 5.21
CA SER A 385 -40.22 23.47 5.98
C SER A 385 -40.81 22.07 5.78
N SER A 386 -40.27 21.27 4.88
CA SER A 386 -40.80 19.96 4.50
C SER A 386 -40.16 18.83 5.30
N SER A 387 -40.97 17.87 5.74
CA SER A 387 -40.51 16.59 6.29
C SER A 387 -40.21 15.54 5.20
N GLY A 388 -40.53 15.82 3.94
CA GLY A 388 -40.13 15.03 2.77
C GLY A 388 -39.01 15.71 1.98
N TRP A 389 -38.23 14.94 1.23
CA TRP A 389 -37.14 15.44 0.38
C TRP A 389 -37.63 16.56 -0.55
N THR A 390 -36.93 17.69 -0.51
CA THR A 390 -37.20 18.88 -1.33
C THR A 390 -35.90 19.38 -1.91
N THR A 391 -35.86 19.62 -3.22
CA THR A 391 -34.69 20.24 -3.88
C THR A 391 -34.68 21.74 -3.65
N VAL A 392 -33.63 22.23 -3.01
CA VAL A 392 -33.24 23.64 -3.00
C VAL A 392 -32.43 23.91 -4.25
N SER A 393 -32.73 25.00 -4.94
CA SER A 393 -32.05 25.39 -6.19
C SER A 393 -31.85 26.91 -6.19
N LEU A 394 -30.60 27.33 -6.03
CA LEU A 394 -30.18 28.72 -5.83
C LEU A 394 -29.38 29.21 -7.05
N PRO A 395 -29.99 29.99 -7.95
CA PRO A 395 -29.22 30.59 -9.04
C PRO A 395 -28.24 31.62 -8.49
N ARG A 396 -27.19 31.93 -9.25
CA ARG A 396 -26.22 33.00 -8.97
C ARG A 396 -26.87 34.32 -8.54
N THR A 397 -28.01 34.67 -9.14
CA THR A 397 -28.78 35.89 -8.81
C THR A 397 -29.44 35.87 -7.43
N ALA A 398 -29.49 34.70 -6.77
CA ALA A 398 -29.99 34.54 -5.41
C ALA A 398 -28.92 34.80 -4.34
N PHE A 399 -27.66 35.02 -4.73
CA PHE A 399 -26.57 35.32 -3.82
C PHE A 399 -26.31 36.84 -3.75
N SER A 400 -26.23 37.35 -2.53
CA SER A 400 -25.90 38.74 -2.22
C SER A 400 -24.49 38.84 -1.67
N SER A 401 -23.76 39.90 -1.99
CA SER A 401 -22.44 40.19 -1.40
C SER A 401 -22.57 40.47 0.09
N SER A 402 -21.66 39.96 0.91
CA SER A 402 -21.51 40.50 2.27
C SER A 402 -20.93 41.93 2.15
N GLN A 403 -21.70 42.95 2.53
CA GLN A 403 -21.19 44.31 2.64
C GLN A 403 -20.69 44.55 4.06
N ALA A 404 -19.49 44.09 4.41
CA ALA A 404 -18.72 44.66 5.53
C ALA A 404 -17.32 44.03 5.64
N GLY A 405 -16.28 44.68 5.12
CA GLY A 405 -14.91 44.36 5.57
C GLY A 405 -13.77 44.85 4.69
N HIS A 406 -13.83 44.61 3.38
CA HIS A 406 -12.72 44.96 2.50
C HIS A 406 -13.00 46.28 1.79
N GLY A 407 -12.12 47.26 1.99
CA GLY A 407 -12.12 48.54 1.27
C GLY A 407 -11.80 48.42 -0.23
N ASP A 408 -11.92 47.23 -0.82
CA ASP A 408 -11.63 46.95 -2.22
C ASP A 408 -12.90 46.53 -2.97
N THR A 409 -13.16 47.22 -4.08
CA THR A 409 -14.36 47.13 -4.92
C THR A 409 -14.35 45.95 -5.90
N ALA A 410 -13.56 44.90 -5.67
CA ALA A 410 -13.46 43.79 -6.62
C ALA A 410 -14.67 42.83 -6.47
N PRO A 411 -15.34 42.45 -7.58
CA PRO A 411 -16.50 41.57 -7.54
C PRO A 411 -16.11 40.10 -7.33
N PHE A 412 -16.93 39.35 -6.57
CA PHE A 412 -16.80 37.90 -6.37
C PHE A 412 -16.59 37.13 -7.68
N ASN A 413 -15.56 36.29 -7.72
CA ASN A 413 -15.17 35.53 -8.90
C ASN A 413 -15.78 34.14 -8.92
N TRP A 414 -16.95 34.04 -9.53
CA TRP A 414 -17.70 32.79 -9.72
C TRP A 414 -17.00 31.71 -10.55
N ARG A 415 -15.87 32.02 -11.19
CA ARG A 415 -15.02 31.02 -11.87
C ARG A 415 -13.95 30.42 -10.97
N ARG A 416 -13.83 30.93 -9.74
CA ARG A 416 -12.80 30.58 -8.76
C ARG A 416 -13.43 30.43 -7.37
N VAL A 417 -14.61 29.81 -7.30
CA VAL A 417 -15.27 29.51 -6.02
C VAL A 417 -14.43 28.46 -5.30
N SER A 418 -13.95 28.81 -4.11
CA SER A 418 -13.06 28.01 -3.28
C SER A 418 -13.74 27.48 -2.02
N VAL A 419 -14.90 27.99 -1.64
CA VAL A 419 -15.65 27.52 -0.45
C VAL A 419 -17.14 27.52 -0.73
N LEU A 420 -17.85 26.50 -0.22
CA LEU A 420 -19.30 26.49 -0.03
C LEU A 420 -19.59 26.08 1.42
N ALA A 421 -20.42 26.84 2.13
CA ALA A 421 -20.82 26.57 3.50
C ALA A 421 -22.35 26.58 3.65
N LEU A 422 -22.88 25.62 4.41
CA LEU A 422 -24.28 25.52 4.79
C LEU A 422 -24.40 25.79 6.29
N LEU A 423 -25.03 26.90 6.65
CA LEU A 423 -25.01 27.48 7.98
C LEU A 423 -26.43 27.52 8.56
N VAL A 424 -26.63 26.97 9.75
CA VAL A 424 -27.87 27.15 10.51
C VAL A 424 -27.72 28.36 11.42
N GLU A 425 -28.35 29.48 11.06
CA GLU A 425 -28.29 30.69 11.90
C GLU A 425 -29.31 30.60 13.04
N ARG A 426 -28.94 30.95 14.28
CA ARG A 426 -29.94 30.93 15.39
C ARG A 426 -30.99 32.02 15.20
N LYS A 427 -30.58 33.20 14.74
CA LYS A 427 -31.48 34.30 14.35
C LYS A 427 -31.81 34.19 12.86
N ILE A 428 -33.07 34.41 12.51
CA ILE A 428 -33.51 34.47 11.12
C ILE A 428 -33.47 35.93 10.69
N PHE A 429 -32.80 36.21 9.57
CA PHE A 429 -32.70 37.53 8.97
C PHE A 429 -33.47 37.58 7.64
N ASP A 430 -34.10 38.71 7.36
CA ASP A 430 -34.77 38.98 6.10
C ASP A 430 -33.73 39.07 4.96
N PRO A 431 -33.84 38.25 3.89
CA PRO A 431 -32.82 38.21 2.84
C PRO A 431 -32.65 39.50 2.05
N ALA A 432 -33.65 40.39 2.04
CA ALA A 432 -33.64 41.63 1.26
C ALA A 432 -33.19 42.85 2.09
N THR A 433 -33.36 42.80 3.41
CA THR A 433 -33.14 43.94 4.31
C THR A 433 -32.12 43.67 5.42
N ASP A 434 -31.68 42.42 5.57
CA ASP A 434 -30.81 41.91 6.64
C ASP A 434 -31.31 42.22 8.07
N ALA A 435 -32.60 42.55 8.20
CA ALA A 435 -33.25 42.78 9.48
C ALA A 435 -33.57 41.44 10.15
N GLN A 436 -33.34 41.33 11.46
CA GLN A 436 -33.75 40.15 12.23
C GLN A 436 -35.29 40.03 12.23
N ILE A 437 -35.82 38.91 11.74
CA ILE A 437 -37.26 38.63 11.62
C ILE A 437 -37.73 37.42 12.44
N GLY A 438 -36.82 36.66 13.04
CA GLY A 438 -37.19 35.51 13.88
C GLY A 438 -36.00 34.77 14.47
N THR A 439 -36.23 33.54 14.90
CA THR A 439 -35.22 32.61 15.41
C THR A 439 -35.53 31.20 14.94
N ASN A 440 -34.50 30.43 14.60
CA ASN A 440 -34.61 29.01 14.28
C ASN A 440 -34.97 28.19 15.53
N PRO A 441 -35.58 27.00 15.38
CA PRO A 441 -35.95 26.15 16.50
C PRO A 441 -34.74 25.68 17.31
N VAL A 442 -34.96 25.45 18.60
CA VAL A 442 -33.90 25.20 19.59
C VAL A 442 -33.32 23.79 19.47
N THR A 443 -34.06 22.81 18.96
CA THR A 443 -33.59 21.44 18.75
C THR A 443 -34.20 20.85 17.48
N GLY A 444 -33.50 19.94 16.81
CA GLY A 444 -34.00 19.30 15.60
C GLY A 444 -32.97 18.47 14.85
N ARG A 445 -33.38 17.80 13.78
CA ARG A 445 -32.48 17.09 12.87
C ARG A 445 -32.86 17.41 11.42
N LEU A 446 -31.85 17.64 10.59
CA LEU A 446 -31.94 17.99 9.17
C LEU A 446 -31.19 16.96 8.34
N HIS A 447 -31.75 16.51 7.23
CA HIS A 447 -31.05 15.69 6.25
C HIS A 447 -30.78 16.51 4.99
N ILE A 448 -29.58 16.41 4.44
CA ILE A 448 -29.18 17.01 3.17
C ILE A 448 -28.61 15.90 2.29
N ASP A 449 -28.95 15.88 1.01
CA ASP A 449 -28.49 14.89 0.03
C ASP A 449 -28.34 15.58 -1.33
N ASP A 450 -27.67 14.90 -2.27
CA ASP A 450 -27.60 15.27 -3.69
C ASP A 450 -27.29 16.77 -3.93
N LEU A 451 -26.23 17.28 -3.28
CA LEU A 451 -25.70 18.62 -3.51
C LEU A 451 -25.02 18.68 -4.89
N ARG A 452 -25.46 19.60 -5.74
CA ARG A 452 -25.05 19.75 -7.13
C ARG A 452 -24.66 21.19 -7.40
N LEU A 453 -23.58 21.39 -8.15
CA LEU A 453 -23.27 22.67 -8.79
C LEU A 453 -23.57 22.54 -10.28
N THR A 454 -24.17 23.58 -10.87
CA THR A 454 -24.48 23.61 -12.30
C THR A 454 -23.89 24.84 -12.96
N ASP A 455 -23.36 24.65 -14.16
CA ASP A 455 -22.93 25.69 -15.10
C ASP A 455 -23.87 25.73 -16.33
N LEU A 456 -23.54 26.55 -17.33
CA LEU A 456 -24.27 26.63 -18.61
C LEU A 456 -24.34 25.30 -19.41
N ASP A 457 -23.50 24.31 -19.10
CA ASP A 457 -23.40 23.03 -19.81
C ASP A 457 -24.06 21.85 -19.06
N GLY A 458 -24.45 22.00 -17.77
CA GLY A 458 -25.23 20.98 -17.03
C GLY A 458 -24.84 20.77 -15.55
N GLN A 459 -25.25 19.62 -14.98
CA GLN A 459 -24.89 19.17 -13.62
C GLN A 459 -23.45 18.69 -13.54
N TYR A 460 -22.76 19.06 -12.47
CA TYR A 460 -21.34 18.76 -12.28
C TYR A 460 -21.06 17.85 -11.07
N PRO A 461 -20.18 16.84 -11.25
CA PRO A 461 -19.84 16.18 -12.50
C PRO A 461 -21.00 15.39 -13.12
N ASN A 462 -21.06 15.39 -14.45
CA ASN A 462 -21.91 14.48 -15.20
C ASN A 462 -21.31 13.05 -15.17
N LEU A 463 -21.64 12.27 -14.13
CA LEU A 463 -21.11 10.91 -13.91
C LEU A 463 -21.31 9.97 -15.11
N ALA A 464 -22.44 10.13 -15.84
CA ALA A 464 -22.73 9.36 -17.06
C ALA A 464 -21.83 9.73 -18.26
N ALA A 465 -21.17 10.89 -18.24
CA ALA A 465 -20.22 11.32 -19.27
C ALA A 465 -18.76 11.03 -18.91
N ILE A 466 -18.47 10.58 -17.67
CA ILE A 466 -17.11 10.28 -17.19
C ILE A 466 -16.57 9.02 -17.84
N LYS A 467 -17.42 8.00 -17.98
CA LYS A 467 -17.04 6.69 -18.51
C LYS A 467 -17.41 6.60 -19.98
N ARG A 468 -16.48 6.17 -20.82
CA ARG A 468 -16.80 5.66 -22.15
C ARG A 468 -17.44 4.27 -22.00
N ALA A 469 -18.07 3.78 -23.07
CA ALA A 469 -18.70 2.47 -23.09
C ALA A 469 -17.73 1.30 -22.85
N ASP A 470 -16.42 1.55 -23.01
CA ASP A 470 -15.31 0.60 -22.78
C ASP A 470 -14.73 0.68 -21.36
N GLY A 471 -15.29 1.50 -20.46
CA GLY A 471 -14.81 1.66 -19.08
C GLY A 471 -13.72 2.72 -18.89
N SER A 472 -13.09 3.20 -19.97
CA SER A 472 -12.05 4.23 -19.93
C SER A 472 -12.57 5.61 -19.55
N ILE A 473 -11.71 6.44 -18.96
CA ILE A 473 -12.06 7.82 -18.60
C ILE A 473 -12.17 8.70 -19.84
N ASN A 474 -13.26 9.46 -19.93
CA ASN A 474 -13.48 10.43 -21.00
C ASN A 474 -12.43 11.56 -20.92
N HIS A 475 -11.82 11.88 -22.05
CA HIS A 475 -10.70 12.82 -22.20
C HIS A 475 -10.84 14.16 -21.45
N PRO A 476 -12.03 14.80 -21.34
CA PRO A 476 -12.19 16.05 -20.59
C PRO A 476 -11.94 15.97 -19.08
N TYR A 477 -11.85 14.77 -18.51
CA TYR A 477 -11.70 14.57 -17.05
C TYR A 477 -10.32 14.04 -16.63
N LYS A 478 -9.45 13.76 -17.61
CA LYS A 478 -8.09 13.24 -17.38
C LYS A 478 -7.24 14.19 -16.55
N THR A 479 -7.23 15.48 -16.90
CA THR A 479 -6.47 16.53 -16.21
C THR A 479 -6.87 16.67 -14.74
N ALA A 480 -8.18 16.67 -14.45
CA ALA A 480 -8.67 16.81 -13.09
C ALA A 480 -8.34 15.59 -12.21
N PHE A 481 -8.43 14.38 -12.79
CA PHE A 481 -8.04 13.16 -12.11
C PHE A 481 -6.54 13.16 -11.78
N LEU A 482 -5.68 13.48 -12.76
CA LEU A 482 -4.24 13.58 -12.54
C LEU A 482 -3.88 14.67 -11.52
N ALA A 483 -4.54 15.83 -11.57
CA ALA A 483 -4.31 16.89 -10.58
C ALA A 483 -4.63 16.44 -9.14
N TYR A 484 -5.65 15.61 -8.97
CA TYR A 484 -5.97 15.00 -7.68
C TYR A 484 -4.93 13.96 -7.25
N VAL A 485 -4.48 13.11 -8.16
CA VAL A 485 -3.41 12.14 -7.88
C VAL A 485 -2.10 12.86 -7.50
N ARG A 486 -1.77 13.96 -8.17
CA ARG A 486 -0.65 14.85 -7.82
C ARG A 486 -0.79 15.38 -6.39
N GLU A 487 -1.93 15.99 -6.05
CA GLU A 487 -2.17 16.58 -4.72
C GLU A 487 -2.14 15.52 -3.60
N SER A 488 -2.78 14.37 -3.82
CA SER A 488 -2.80 13.29 -2.83
C SER A 488 -1.42 12.68 -2.62
N SER A 489 -0.62 12.54 -3.68
CA SER A 489 0.77 12.07 -3.58
C SER A 489 1.68 13.10 -2.92
N SER A 490 1.53 14.40 -3.24
CA SER A 490 2.35 15.45 -2.60
C SER A 490 2.04 15.58 -1.10
N ARG A 491 0.79 15.34 -0.71
CA ARG A 491 0.37 15.40 0.70
C ARG A 491 1.05 14.36 1.59
N TYR A 492 1.61 13.27 1.04
CA TYR A 492 2.48 12.35 1.79
C TYR A 492 3.55 13.12 2.58
N PHE A 493 4.17 14.11 1.95
CA PHE A 493 5.23 14.91 2.55
C PHE A 493 4.75 15.94 3.58
N VAL A 494 3.44 16.15 3.70
CA VAL A 494 2.85 16.97 4.76
C VAL A 494 2.44 16.09 5.93
N ASP A 495 1.79 14.96 5.65
CA ASP A 495 1.25 14.05 6.66
C ASP A 495 2.34 13.21 7.35
N PHE A 496 3.37 12.78 6.62
CA PHE A 496 4.47 11.95 7.12
C PHE A 496 5.79 12.73 7.30
N ALA A 497 5.72 14.07 7.33
CA ALA A 497 6.82 14.90 7.81
C ALA A 497 7.03 14.65 9.31
N SER A 498 8.28 14.39 9.71
CA SER A 498 8.59 14.18 11.13
C SER A 498 8.25 15.42 11.96
N THR A 499 7.59 15.18 13.10
CA THR A 499 7.21 16.24 14.04
C THR A 499 8.32 16.57 15.03
N ASP A 500 9.37 15.75 15.10
CA ASP A 500 10.52 16.03 15.96
C ASP A 500 11.30 17.24 15.41
N PRO A 501 11.47 18.32 16.19
CA PRO A 501 12.16 19.52 15.71
C PRO A 501 13.61 19.27 15.24
N ARG A 502 14.25 18.18 15.70
CA ARG A 502 15.64 17.83 15.35
C ARG A 502 15.78 17.30 13.93
N THR A 503 14.72 16.76 13.33
CA THR A 503 14.71 16.29 11.94
C THR A 503 14.43 17.43 10.96
N GLY A 504 13.99 18.59 11.45
CA GLY A 504 13.59 19.72 10.61
C GLY A 504 12.33 19.46 9.79
N GLY A 505 11.65 18.33 10.00
CA GLY A 505 10.50 17.91 9.20
C GLY A 505 10.85 17.06 7.99
N ILE A 506 12.04 16.46 7.91
CA ILE A 506 12.35 15.45 6.89
C ILE A 506 11.28 14.34 6.95
N ALA A 507 10.80 13.92 5.79
CA ALA A 507 9.79 12.88 5.68
C ALA A 507 10.32 11.52 6.14
N GLN A 508 9.42 10.73 6.72
CA GLN A 508 9.66 9.32 6.98
C GLN A 508 9.91 8.58 5.66
N ASP A 509 10.82 7.60 5.68
CA ASP A 509 11.08 6.69 4.56
C ASP A 509 9.78 6.07 4.06
N ARG A 510 9.02 5.52 5.01
CA ARG A 510 7.70 4.97 4.81
C ARG A 510 6.79 5.29 5.98
N SER A 511 5.50 5.33 5.71
CA SER A 511 4.44 5.69 6.65
C SER A 511 4.35 4.83 7.93
N THR A 512 5.02 3.67 7.98
CA THR A 512 4.99 2.75 9.13
C THR A 512 6.17 2.89 10.09
N PHE A 513 7.22 3.64 9.74
CA PHE A 513 8.42 3.78 10.60
C PHE A 513 8.66 5.24 10.98
N GLY A 514 8.17 5.61 12.17
CA GLY A 514 8.29 6.97 12.68
C GLY A 514 9.72 7.44 13.00
N ASP A 515 10.68 6.51 13.10
CA ASP A 515 12.05 6.79 13.50
C ASP A 515 13.09 6.76 12.37
N LEU A 516 12.67 6.51 11.13
CA LEU A 516 13.53 6.37 9.96
C LEU A 516 13.25 7.47 8.93
N MET A 517 14.16 8.44 8.84
CA MET A 517 14.06 9.56 7.89
C MET A 517 14.88 9.26 6.64
N THR A 518 14.30 9.47 5.46
CA THR A 518 14.99 9.23 4.17
C THR A 518 15.62 10.50 3.63
N VAL A 519 16.90 10.43 3.23
CA VAL A 519 17.57 11.57 2.61
C VAL A 519 17.21 11.69 1.13
N GLY A 520 17.15 10.59 0.38
CA GLY A 520 16.67 10.60 -1.00
C GLY A 520 15.24 11.13 -1.10
N GLY A 521 14.35 10.65 -0.21
CA GLY A 521 12.98 11.16 -0.12
C GLY A 521 12.88 12.63 0.29
N ALA A 522 13.85 13.18 1.02
CA ALA A 522 13.92 14.62 1.29
C ALA A 522 14.09 15.44 0.00
N GLY A 523 14.79 14.91 -1.01
CA GLY A 523 14.91 15.53 -2.34
C GLY A 523 13.56 15.69 -3.03
N PHE A 524 12.76 14.62 -3.02
CA PHE A 524 11.39 14.66 -3.52
C PHE A 524 10.50 15.57 -2.67
N GLN A 525 10.60 15.50 -1.34
CA GLN A 525 9.86 16.36 -0.41
C GLN A 525 10.07 17.86 -0.68
N LEU A 526 11.33 18.29 -0.81
CA LEU A 526 11.67 19.69 -1.09
C LEU A 526 11.05 20.14 -2.42
N THR A 527 11.07 19.27 -3.43
CA THR A 527 10.46 19.50 -4.74
C THR A 527 8.92 19.55 -4.64
N SER A 528 8.31 18.65 -3.88
CA SER A 528 6.86 18.63 -3.64
C SER A 528 6.39 19.89 -2.92
N TYR A 529 7.14 20.42 -1.94
CA TYR A 529 6.80 21.72 -1.33
C TYR A 529 6.88 22.91 -2.30
N VAL A 530 7.74 22.84 -3.33
CA VAL A 530 7.73 23.82 -4.43
C VAL A 530 6.45 23.69 -5.25
N ILE A 531 6.05 22.47 -5.61
CA ILE A 531 4.79 22.19 -6.30
C ILE A 531 3.60 22.67 -5.45
N ASP A 532 3.51 22.27 -4.19
CA ASP A 532 2.44 22.64 -3.27
C ASP A 532 2.29 24.17 -3.15
N THR A 533 3.40 24.89 -3.21
CA THR A 533 3.40 26.36 -3.22
C THR A 533 2.86 26.92 -4.51
N GLU A 534 3.34 26.43 -5.66
CA GLU A 534 2.95 26.92 -6.98
C GLU A 534 1.48 26.61 -7.28
N ARG A 535 0.99 25.45 -6.81
CA ARG A 535 -0.40 25.01 -6.96
C ARG A 535 -1.33 25.58 -5.89
N GLY A 536 -0.79 26.23 -4.86
CA GLY A 536 -1.57 26.85 -3.78
C GLY A 536 -2.14 25.87 -2.76
N TYR A 537 -1.62 24.63 -2.69
CA TYR A 537 -1.97 23.65 -1.66
C TYR A 537 -1.45 24.07 -0.29
N VAL A 538 -0.27 24.69 -0.25
CA VAL A 538 0.35 25.24 0.96
C VAL A 538 0.82 26.67 0.68
N GLY A 539 0.62 27.58 1.63
CA GLY A 539 1.03 28.97 1.48
C GLY A 539 2.55 29.11 1.31
N ARG A 540 3.00 30.03 0.44
CA ARG A 540 4.42 30.24 0.13
C ARG A 540 5.31 30.44 1.37
N SER A 541 4.83 31.19 2.36
CA SER A 541 5.56 31.38 3.62
C SER A 541 5.74 30.09 4.40
N ASP A 542 4.72 29.22 4.40
CA ASP A 542 4.73 27.99 5.18
C ASP A 542 5.63 26.96 4.52
N SER A 543 5.53 26.81 3.19
CA SER A 543 6.44 25.98 2.41
C SER A 543 7.89 26.45 2.54
N ALA A 544 8.15 27.76 2.42
CA ALA A 544 9.49 28.32 2.63
C ALA A 544 10.02 28.01 4.05
N ASN A 545 9.18 28.11 5.08
CA ASN A 545 9.58 27.77 6.44
C ASN A 545 9.85 26.27 6.64
N ARG A 546 9.07 25.39 6.01
CA ARG A 546 9.29 23.92 6.05
C ARG A 546 10.61 23.56 5.36
N ILE A 547 10.81 24.06 4.15
CA ILE A 547 12.05 23.89 3.37
C ILE A 547 13.25 24.39 4.16
N LEU A 548 13.18 25.60 4.72
CA LEU A 548 14.30 26.18 5.47
C LEU A 548 14.72 25.31 6.67
N LYS A 549 13.78 24.67 7.36
CA LYS A 549 14.09 23.76 8.47
C LYS A 549 14.83 22.51 7.98
N ILE A 550 14.37 21.89 6.90
CA ILE A 550 15.04 20.73 6.28
C ILE A 550 16.44 21.12 5.81
N LEU A 551 16.58 22.22 5.06
CA LEU A 551 17.88 22.70 4.58
C LEU A 551 18.85 23.00 5.73
N ARG A 552 18.35 23.49 6.86
CA ARG A 552 19.19 23.70 8.05
C ARG A 552 19.70 22.39 8.64
N ILE A 553 18.92 21.31 8.64
CA ILE A 553 19.39 20.00 9.08
C ILE A 553 20.40 19.42 8.09
N LEU A 554 20.12 19.49 6.78
CA LEU A 554 21.04 19.04 5.74
C LEU A 554 22.33 19.87 5.68
N ASP A 555 22.32 21.16 6.04
CA ASP A 555 23.53 21.97 6.18
C ASP A 555 24.27 21.73 7.51
N GLN A 556 23.57 21.25 8.53
CA GLN A 556 24.14 21.03 9.85
C GLN A 556 24.97 19.75 9.93
N ASN A 557 25.82 19.73 10.96
CA ASN A 557 26.38 18.52 11.53
C ASN A 557 27.15 17.61 10.55
N GLN A 558 27.82 18.19 9.55
CA GLN A 558 28.85 17.51 8.74
C GLN A 558 30.21 18.14 9.07
N GLY A 559 30.92 17.52 10.03
CA GLY A 559 32.23 17.95 10.54
C GLY A 559 33.36 17.00 10.13
N PRO A 560 34.56 17.12 10.73
CA PRO A 560 35.63 16.13 10.54
C PRO A 560 35.29 14.75 11.13
N GLU A 561 34.34 14.68 12.05
CA GLU A 561 33.83 13.44 12.60
C GLU A 561 32.88 12.77 11.60
N ARG A 562 32.91 11.44 11.57
CA ARG A 562 32.13 10.61 10.65
C ARG A 562 30.92 9.93 11.31
N VAL A 563 30.91 9.84 12.64
CA VAL A 563 29.83 9.19 13.39
C VAL A 563 29.07 10.21 14.25
N GLY A 564 27.77 9.97 14.49
CA GLY A 564 26.88 10.92 15.16
C GLY A 564 26.64 12.20 14.34
N ARG A 565 26.74 12.09 13.01
CA ARG A 565 26.64 13.19 12.04
C ARG A 565 25.55 12.89 11.01
N THR A 566 25.05 13.94 10.34
CA THR A 566 24.10 13.84 9.22
C THR A 566 24.77 13.35 7.93
N GLY A 567 26.10 13.46 7.86
CA GLY A 567 26.90 13.03 6.72
C GLY A 567 28.39 13.35 6.87
N TYR A 568 29.18 13.03 5.86
CA TYR A 568 30.64 13.20 5.83
C TYR A 568 31.12 13.48 4.40
N GLN A 569 32.17 14.29 4.25
CA GLN A 569 32.67 14.76 2.93
C GLN A 569 31.60 15.46 2.06
N GLY A 570 30.56 16.02 2.70
CA GLY A 570 29.43 16.61 1.99
C GLY A 570 28.34 15.61 1.57
N PHE A 571 28.64 14.31 1.56
CA PHE A 571 27.66 13.25 1.31
C PHE A 571 26.80 13.00 2.55
N PHE A 572 25.57 12.55 2.32
CA PHE A 572 24.63 12.19 3.36
C PHE A 572 24.57 10.68 3.58
N TYR A 573 24.27 10.28 4.81
CA TYR A 573 23.87 8.91 5.09
C TYR A 573 22.51 8.64 4.47
N HIS A 574 22.30 7.44 3.94
CA HIS A 574 21.04 7.02 3.31
C HIS A 574 19.83 7.33 4.20
N PHE A 575 19.94 6.94 5.47
CA PHE A 575 18.91 7.20 6.48
C PHE A 575 19.41 8.00 7.68
N LEU A 576 18.54 8.87 8.18
CA LEU A 576 18.73 9.60 9.43
C LEU A 576 17.75 9.11 10.50
N GLY A 577 18.16 9.11 11.76
CA GLY A 577 17.28 8.88 12.90
C GLY A 577 16.51 10.15 13.30
N ILE A 578 15.64 10.02 14.29
CA ILE A 578 14.87 11.14 14.87
C ILE A 578 15.74 12.26 15.47
N ASP A 579 17.01 11.97 15.71
CA ASP A 579 17.99 12.94 16.22
C ASP A 579 18.64 13.78 15.10
N GLY A 580 18.30 13.52 13.83
CA GLY A 580 18.86 14.19 12.66
C GLY A 580 20.25 13.70 12.23
N ASN A 581 20.76 12.63 12.84
CA ASN A 581 22.04 12.01 12.51
C ASN A 581 21.85 10.67 11.80
N ARG A 582 22.93 10.05 11.33
CA ARG A 582 22.93 8.67 10.79
C ARG A 582 22.06 7.76 11.66
N LYS A 583 21.01 7.18 11.07
CA LYS A 583 20.12 6.22 11.74
C LYS A 583 20.94 5.11 12.38
N GLN A 584 20.64 4.74 13.62
CA GLN A 584 21.23 3.56 14.25
C GLN A 584 20.16 2.47 14.42
N ASN A 585 20.60 1.20 14.46
CA ASN A 585 19.69 0.05 14.60
C ASN A 585 18.93 0.01 15.95
N PHE A 586 19.25 0.89 16.90
CA PHE A 586 18.77 0.84 18.28
C PHE A 586 18.46 2.23 18.87
N ASP A 587 17.66 3.05 18.19
CA ASP A 587 17.37 4.44 18.59
C ASP A 587 16.45 4.59 19.83
N PHE A 588 16.26 3.53 20.62
CA PHE A 588 15.52 3.60 21.88
C PHE A 588 16.44 3.96 23.05
N ALA A 589 15.99 4.86 23.93
CA ALA A 589 16.76 5.28 25.11
C ALA A 589 17.14 4.11 26.06
N ALA A 590 16.44 2.97 25.94
CA ALA A 590 16.68 1.76 26.73
C ALA A 590 17.73 0.81 26.12
N THR A 591 18.09 0.98 24.85
CA THR A 591 19.08 0.16 24.16
C THR A 591 20.44 0.85 24.17
N THR A 592 21.49 0.09 24.44
CA THR A 592 22.85 0.64 24.40
C THR A 592 23.23 0.87 22.94
N VAL A 593 23.55 2.11 22.58
CA VAL A 593 24.08 2.47 21.26
C VAL A 593 25.30 1.60 20.95
N ASN A 594 25.19 0.79 19.90
CA ASN A 594 26.30 -0.01 19.38
C ASN A 594 26.46 0.28 17.90
N GLU A 595 27.32 1.26 17.59
CA GLU A 595 27.58 1.72 16.22
C GLU A 595 28.21 0.64 15.35
N ALA A 596 28.90 -0.34 15.93
CA ALA A 596 29.45 -1.47 15.17
C ALA A 596 28.37 -2.41 14.58
N LEU A 597 27.10 -2.22 14.93
CA LEU A 597 25.98 -2.97 14.36
C LEU A 597 25.21 -2.18 13.30
N ASN A 598 25.61 -0.94 12.99
CA ASN A 598 24.91 -0.07 12.05
C ASN A 598 25.19 -0.47 10.59
N THR A 599 24.15 -0.52 9.76
CA THR A 599 24.26 -0.90 8.35
C THR A 599 24.14 0.29 7.39
N VAL A 600 23.84 1.49 7.87
CA VAL A 600 23.52 2.64 7.00
C VAL A 600 24.80 3.29 6.46
N GLU A 601 24.95 3.35 5.15
CA GLU A 601 26.08 3.93 4.43
C GLU A 601 25.90 5.42 4.10
N LEU A 602 27.01 6.12 3.83
CA LEU A 602 26.95 7.29 2.96
C LEU A 602 26.53 6.83 1.58
N SER A 603 25.46 7.41 1.04
CA SER A 603 24.90 7.02 -0.26
C SER A 603 25.13 8.13 -1.28
N VAL A 604 25.74 7.76 -2.41
CA VAL A 604 25.94 8.69 -3.53
C VAL A 604 24.61 9.03 -4.22
N ILE A 605 23.68 8.07 -4.31
CA ILE A 605 22.37 8.22 -4.95
C ILE A 605 21.48 9.14 -4.11
N ASP A 606 21.30 8.83 -2.82
CA ASP A 606 20.45 9.64 -1.93
C ASP A 606 20.96 11.07 -1.80
N THR A 607 22.29 11.24 -1.80
CA THR A 607 22.90 12.57 -1.84
C THR A 607 22.52 13.31 -3.12
N ALA A 608 22.57 12.66 -4.28
CA ALA A 608 22.18 13.28 -5.55
C ALA A 608 20.69 13.65 -5.58
N LEU A 609 19.80 12.76 -5.14
CA LEU A 609 18.36 13.04 -5.03
C LEU A 609 18.08 14.22 -4.10
N ALA A 610 18.68 14.22 -2.91
CA ALA A 610 18.56 15.33 -1.95
C ALA A 610 19.05 16.65 -2.54
N VAL A 611 20.23 16.65 -3.17
CA VAL A 611 20.80 17.84 -3.82
C VAL A 611 19.91 18.33 -4.95
N ALA A 612 19.26 17.45 -5.72
CA ALA A 612 18.33 17.85 -6.77
C ALA A 612 17.13 18.65 -6.21
N GLY A 613 16.54 18.17 -5.11
CA GLY A 613 15.50 18.92 -4.38
C GLY A 613 16.00 20.23 -3.78
N VAL A 614 17.22 20.25 -3.23
CA VAL A 614 17.87 21.45 -2.68
C VAL A 614 18.06 22.52 -3.76
N VAL A 615 18.57 22.14 -4.94
CA VAL A 615 18.74 23.04 -6.09
C VAL A 615 17.38 23.58 -6.56
N THR A 616 16.38 22.70 -6.69
CA THR A 616 15.01 23.10 -7.08
C THR A 616 14.43 24.14 -6.11
N ALA A 617 14.52 23.91 -4.80
CA ALA A 617 14.07 24.88 -3.79
C ALA A 617 14.85 26.21 -3.86
N GLY A 618 16.18 26.13 -4.02
CA GLY A 618 17.04 27.29 -4.21
C GLY A 618 16.68 28.13 -5.43
N GLN A 619 16.33 27.48 -6.55
CA GLN A 619 15.92 28.15 -7.78
C GLN A 619 14.52 28.77 -7.68
N TYR A 620 13.57 28.16 -6.95
CA TYR A 620 12.19 28.66 -6.84
C TYR A 620 12.03 29.85 -5.88
N PHE A 621 12.69 29.80 -4.72
CA PHE A 621 12.52 30.80 -3.67
C PHE A 621 13.42 32.03 -3.87
N GLN A 622 13.07 32.88 -4.84
CA GLN A 622 13.80 34.09 -5.24
C GLN A 622 13.31 35.40 -4.58
N GLY A 623 12.38 35.31 -3.64
CA GLY A 623 11.83 36.48 -2.94
C GLY A 623 12.88 37.23 -2.11
N ASN A 624 12.57 38.51 -1.84
CA ASN A 624 13.41 39.42 -1.04
C ASN A 624 13.22 39.27 0.48
N THR A 625 12.69 38.13 0.95
CA THR A 625 12.51 37.86 2.39
C THR A 625 13.79 37.26 2.98
N ALA A 626 13.98 37.39 4.30
CA ALA A 626 15.12 36.77 4.98
C ALA A 626 15.11 35.25 4.86
N THR A 627 13.92 34.62 4.97
CA THR A 627 13.73 33.17 4.80
C THR A 627 14.17 32.69 3.42
N GLU A 628 13.70 33.34 2.35
CA GLU A 628 14.05 32.93 0.98
C GLU A 628 15.52 33.23 0.66
N ALA A 629 16.09 34.32 1.20
CA ALA A 629 17.52 34.57 1.09
C ALA A 629 18.37 33.49 1.77
N GLU A 630 17.94 32.99 2.93
CA GLU A 630 18.62 31.90 3.63
C GLU A 630 18.48 30.56 2.90
N ILE A 631 17.32 30.26 2.32
CA ILE A 631 17.12 29.07 1.46
C ILE A 631 18.17 29.03 0.36
N ARG A 632 18.35 30.15 -0.38
CA ARG A 632 19.35 30.23 -1.47
C ARG A 632 20.78 30.02 -0.95
N LEU A 633 21.13 30.66 0.17
CA LEU A 633 22.46 30.50 0.79
C LEU A 633 22.74 29.06 1.23
N LEU A 634 21.75 28.37 1.81
CA LEU A 634 21.89 26.98 2.22
C LEU A 634 21.95 26.05 1.02
N ALA A 635 21.14 26.31 -0.03
CA ALA A 635 21.18 25.51 -1.25
C ALA A 635 22.56 25.54 -1.92
N ASP A 636 23.14 26.74 -2.08
CA ASP A 636 24.50 26.91 -2.62
C ASP A 636 25.56 26.20 -1.76
N ARG A 637 25.43 26.31 -0.42
CA ARG A 637 26.39 25.71 0.52
C ARG A 637 26.31 24.19 0.56
N ILE A 638 25.11 23.62 0.55
CA ILE A 638 24.91 22.17 0.55
C ILE A 638 25.47 21.59 -0.75
N TYR A 639 25.05 22.11 -1.91
CA TYR A 639 25.53 21.60 -3.19
C TYR A 639 27.05 21.77 -3.37
N GLY A 640 27.59 22.95 -3.02
CA GLY A 640 29.03 23.23 -3.11
C GLY A 640 29.90 22.45 -2.12
N ARG A 641 29.31 21.83 -1.08
CA ARG A 641 30.05 21.06 -0.07
C ARG A 641 30.28 19.60 -0.48
N VAL A 642 29.46 19.03 -1.36
CA VAL A 642 29.59 17.63 -1.79
C VAL A 642 30.92 17.42 -2.50
N ASN A 643 31.83 16.67 -1.86
CA ASN A 643 33.14 16.35 -2.40
C ASN A 643 33.06 15.15 -3.34
N TRP A 644 32.50 15.32 -4.54
CA TRP A 644 32.25 14.20 -5.47
C TRP A 644 33.47 13.30 -5.71
N ARG A 645 34.68 13.89 -5.76
CA ARG A 645 35.94 13.15 -5.89
C ARG A 645 36.21 12.13 -4.79
N PHE A 646 35.64 12.32 -3.60
CA PHE A 646 35.79 11.36 -2.49
C PHE A 646 35.17 10.00 -2.82
N MET A 647 34.03 9.97 -3.53
CA MET A 647 33.35 8.73 -3.92
C MET A 647 33.79 8.21 -5.30
N LEU A 648 34.84 8.79 -5.89
CA LEU A 648 35.28 8.43 -7.24
C LEU A 648 36.24 7.23 -7.19
N ALA A 649 35.92 6.20 -7.97
CA ALA A 649 36.67 4.97 -8.14
C ALA A 649 37.32 4.91 -9.52
N GLU A 650 38.56 4.44 -9.56
CA GLU A 650 39.23 4.04 -10.80
C GLU A 650 39.06 2.54 -10.99
N VAL A 651 38.33 2.14 -12.03
CA VAL A 651 38.05 0.72 -12.30
C VAL A 651 38.54 0.32 -13.69
N PRO A 652 39.13 -0.87 -13.88
CA PRO A 652 39.44 -1.38 -15.21
C PRO A 652 38.16 -1.60 -16.03
N ASP A 653 38.17 -1.22 -17.31
CA ASP A 653 37.08 -1.57 -18.22
C ASP A 653 37.03 -3.09 -18.44
N ARG A 654 35.85 -3.68 -18.24
CA ARG A 654 35.61 -5.13 -18.43
C ARG A 654 35.85 -5.57 -19.87
N GLN A 655 35.54 -4.71 -20.84
CA GLN A 655 35.68 -5.03 -22.26
C GLN A 655 37.10 -4.75 -22.78
N ASN A 656 37.79 -3.77 -22.16
CA ASN A 656 39.17 -3.44 -22.47
C ASN A 656 39.98 -3.14 -21.20
N PRO A 657 40.58 -4.15 -20.55
CA PRO A 657 41.28 -3.99 -19.27
C PRO A 657 42.49 -3.03 -19.28
N THR A 658 42.89 -2.53 -20.45
CA THR A 658 43.94 -1.49 -20.58
C THR A 658 43.42 -0.07 -20.41
N GLN A 659 42.10 0.11 -20.43
CA GLN A 659 41.42 1.37 -20.15
C GLN A 659 40.95 1.39 -18.69
N THR A 660 41.06 2.56 -18.07
CA THR A 660 40.56 2.83 -16.72
C THR A 660 39.35 3.75 -16.84
N LEU A 661 38.26 3.35 -16.24
CA LEU A 661 37.01 4.09 -16.13
C LEU A 661 36.95 4.84 -14.80
N GLN A 662 36.25 5.96 -14.80
CA GLN A 662 35.95 6.78 -13.63
C GLN A 662 34.48 6.56 -13.26
N GLN A 663 34.22 5.86 -12.16
CA GLN A 663 32.88 5.53 -11.71
C GLN A 663 32.70 5.88 -10.24
N PHE A 664 31.48 6.06 -9.75
CA PHE A 664 31.24 6.33 -8.34
C PHE A 664 31.06 5.05 -7.55
N TYR A 665 31.68 4.93 -6.38
CA TYR A 665 31.31 3.92 -5.38
C TYR A 665 29.83 4.07 -5.02
N LEU A 666 29.13 2.94 -4.79
CA LEU A 666 27.73 2.96 -4.33
C LEU A 666 27.61 3.60 -2.94
N GLY A 667 28.61 3.38 -2.08
CA GLY A 667 28.65 4.06 -0.79
C GLY A 667 29.97 3.94 -0.04
N TRP A 668 29.98 4.50 1.17
CA TRP A 668 31.10 4.43 2.10
C TRP A 668 30.59 4.29 3.55
N LYS A 669 31.34 3.57 4.39
CA LYS A 669 31.09 3.45 5.82
C LYS A 669 32.32 3.80 6.64
N PRO A 670 32.17 4.40 7.83
CA PRO A 670 33.27 4.55 8.77
C PRO A 670 33.77 3.18 9.25
N SER A 671 35.05 3.05 9.59
CA SER A 671 35.62 1.76 10.01
C SER A 671 34.95 1.24 11.29
N GLU A 672 34.18 0.16 11.16
CA GLU A 672 33.35 -0.47 12.19
C GLU A 672 33.67 -1.99 12.26
N VAL A 673 33.43 -2.66 13.39
CA VAL A 673 33.91 -4.04 13.66
C VAL A 673 33.05 -5.14 12.98
N ARG A 674 32.21 -4.79 12.00
CA ARG A 674 31.33 -5.73 11.30
C ARG A 674 31.58 -5.65 9.80
N ASP A 675 32.43 -6.54 9.31
CA ASP A 675 32.31 -7.02 7.92
C ASP A 675 31.16 -8.03 7.92
N ASP A 676 30.07 -7.72 7.24
CA ASP A 676 29.13 -8.75 6.85
C ASP A 676 29.76 -9.56 5.71
N ASP A 677 30.66 -10.49 6.04
CA ASP A 677 31.25 -11.42 5.06
C ASP A 677 30.18 -12.20 4.27
N SER A 678 28.91 -12.19 4.73
CA SER A 678 27.74 -12.72 4.03
C SER A 678 27.30 -11.90 2.81
N GLY A 679 27.72 -10.63 2.67
CA GLY A 679 27.36 -9.74 1.55
C GLY A 679 25.89 -9.29 1.51
N MET A 680 25.10 -9.62 2.54
CA MET A 680 23.64 -9.44 2.56
C MET A 680 23.21 -7.96 2.65
N PHE A 681 24.02 -7.08 3.26
CA PHE A 681 23.70 -5.65 3.44
C PHE A 681 24.66 -4.73 2.68
N GLY A 682 25.27 -5.27 1.61
CA GLY A 682 26.32 -4.62 0.85
C GLY A 682 27.69 -4.74 1.53
N ARG A 683 28.69 -5.16 0.77
CA ARG A 683 30.05 -5.42 1.25
C ARG A 683 30.89 -4.13 1.20
N PHE A 684 31.63 -3.83 2.28
CA PHE A 684 32.43 -2.59 2.41
C PHE A 684 33.85 -2.91 2.87
N ASN A 685 34.71 -3.37 1.96
CA ASN A 685 36.05 -3.87 2.30
C ASN A 685 37.21 -3.06 1.70
N LEU A 686 36.92 -2.08 0.85
CA LEU A 686 37.96 -1.29 0.21
C LEU A 686 38.32 -0.07 1.06
N ASN A 687 39.49 -0.09 1.68
CA ASN A 687 39.96 0.99 2.53
C ASN A 687 39.99 2.34 1.77
N ASP A 688 39.55 3.42 2.43
CA ASP A 688 39.56 4.77 1.88
C ASP A 688 40.95 5.43 1.78
N GLY A 689 41.99 4.70 2.18
CA GLY A 689 43.39 5.08 2.06
C GLY A 689 43.92 5.87 3.25
N ASP A 690 43.04 6.46 4.07
CA ASP A 690 43.39 7.10 5.34
C ASP A 690 43.08 6.21 6.57
N GLY A 691 42.39 5.09 6.35
CA GLY A 691 42.05 4.11 7.38
C GLY A 691 40.93 4.57 8.30
N LEU A 692 40.11 5.52 7.85
CA LEU A 692 38.95 6.04 8.60
C LEU A 692 37.64 5.35 8.19
N GLY A 693 37.61 4.70 7.04
CA GLY A 693 36.46 3.97 6.54
C GLY A 693 36.76 3.05 5.36
N GLN A 694 35.69 2.49 4.82
CA GLN A 694 35.71 1.54 3.72
C GLN A 694 34.63 1.92 2.69
N PHE A 695 35.00 1.88 1.41
CA PHE A 695 34.10 2.00 0.27
C PHE A 695 33.42 0.67 -0.03
N SER A 696 32.25 0.77 -0.69
CA SER A 696 31.51 -0.38 -1.19
C SER A 696 32.32 -1.21 -2.17
N SER A 697 32.23 -2.52 -2.02
CA SER A 697 33.02 -3.49 -2.76
C SER A 697 32.19 -4.73 -3.12
N LYS A 698 32.70 -5.53 -4.06
CA LYS A 698 32.12 -6.81 -4.47
C LYS A 698 33.24 -7.80 -4.75
N LEU A 699 32.91 -9.09 -4.70
CA LEU A 699 33.84 -10.14 -5.14
C LEU A 699 33.70 -10.40 -6.63
N VAL A 700 34.83 -10.42 -7.32
CA VAL A 700 34.95 -10.93 -8.69
C VAL A 700 36.11 -11.92 -8.70
N ASP A 701 35.83 -13.19 -9.01
CA ASP A 701 36.83 -14.29 -8.99
C ASP A 701 37.60 -14.43 -7.65
N GLY A 702 36.95 -14.05 -6.54
CA GLY A 702 37.55 -14.08 -5.19
C GLY A 702 38.38 -12.84 -4.83
N ASP A 703 38.58 -11.92 -5.77
CA ASP A 703 39.24 -10.64 -5.54
C ASP A 703 38.22 -9.56 -5.13
N GLU A 704 38.62 -8.75 -4.16
CA GLU A 704 37.83 -7.59 -3.72
C GLU A 704 38.00 -6.44 -4.72
N VAL A 705 36.92 -6.07 -5.39
CA VAL A 705 36.91 -4.99 -6.39
C VAL A 705 35.85 -3.94 -6.05
N PRO A 706 35.97 -2.70 -6.57
CA PRO A 706 34.96 -1.66 -6.36
C PRO A 706 33.55 -2.10 -6.76
N ALA A 707 32.59 -1.87 -5.87
CA ALA A 707 31.16 -1.88 -6.22
C ALA A 707 30.77 -0.44 -6.53
N THR A 708 30.54 -0.18 -7.82
CA THR A 708 30.35 1.15 -8.38
C THR A 708 29.02 1.25 -9.10
N LEU A 709 28.56 2.48 -9.34
CA LEU A 709 27.56 2.82 -10.35
C LEU A 709 28.19 2.57 -11.73
N ASP A 710 28.10 1.33 -12.21
CA ASP A 710 28.72 0.87 -13.44
C ASP A 710 27.76 0.83 -14.64
N PHE A 711 26.45 0.73 -14.40
CA PHE A 711 25.42 0.69 -15.44
C PHE A 711 24.70 2.03 -15.60
N TYR A 712 24.25 2.27 -16.83
CA TYR A 712 23.23 3.26 -17.12
C TYR A 712 22.00 3.02 -16.22
N THR A 713 21.64 4.03 -15.44
CA THR A 713 20.41 4.17 -14.64
C THR A 713 20.14 5.66 -14.51
N ASP A 714 18.88 6.05 -14.39
CA ASP A 714 18.50 7.45 -14.21
C ASP A 714 19.16 8.10 -12.98
N GLU A 715 19.35 7.33 -11.91
CA GLU A 715 20.08 7.75 -10.71
C GLU A 715 21.56 7.96 -11.00
N GLY A 716 22.19 7.05 -11.74
CA GLY A 716 23.58 7.19 -12.19
C GLY A 716 23.79 8.43 -13.04
N LEU A 717 22.85 8.73 -13.95
CA LEU A 717 22.87 9.95 -14.76
C LEU A 717 22.73 11.21 -13.90
N LEU A 718 21.83 11.21 -12.91
CA LEU A 718 21.64 12.33 -12.01
C LEU A 718 22.90 12.59 -11.17
N VAL A 719 23.52 11.53 -10.64
CA VAL A 719 24.80 11.59 -9.91
C VAL A 719 25.89 12.20 -10.80
N ALA A 720 26.07 11.68 -12.02
CA ALA A 720 27.07 12.18 -12.96
C ALA A 720 26.84 13.67 -13.30
N LEU A 721 25.59 14.05 -13.58
CA LEU A 721 25.22 15.43 -13.92
C LEU A 721 25.52 16.39 -12.77
N LEU A 722 25.13 16.05 -11.54
CA LEU A 722 25.39 16.89 -10.35
C LEU A 722 26.88 16.96 -10.01
N ALA A 723 27.63 15.88 -10.21
CA ALA A 723 29.07 15.88 -9.98
C ALA A 723 29.82 16.76 -10.98
N MET A 724 29.45 16.69 -12.27
CA MET A 724 29.94 17.57 -13.33
C MET A 724 29.50 19.03 -13.10
N GLY A 725 28.29 19.22 -12.59
CA GLY A 725 27.70 20.51 -12.25
C GLY A 725 28.11 21.08 -10.89
N SER A 726 29.04 20.45 -10.16
CA SER A 726 29.37 20.89 -8.80
C SER A 726 29.83 22.36 -8.78
N PRO A 727 29.23 23.24 -7.94
CA PRO A 727 29.63 24.65 -7.84
C PRO A 727 31.05 24.85 -7.32
N ASN A 728 31.61 23.85 -6.63
CA ASN A 728 32.97 23.90 -6.12
C ASN A 728 33.95 23.27 -7.12
N PRO A 729 34.84 24.06 -7.77
CA PRO A 729 35.75 23.53 -8.78
C PRO A 729 36.74 22.48 -8.26
N SER A 730 36.99 22.43 -6.96
CA SER A 730 37.91 21.44 -6.36
C SER A 730 37.25 20.07 -6.18
N TYR A 731 35.91 20.03 -6.16
CA TYR A 731 35.11 18.83 -5.95
C TYR A 731 34.40 18.36 -7.22
N ARG A 732 34.30 19.23 -8.23
CA ARG A 732 33.80 18.90 -9.56
C ARG A 732 34.62 17.79 -10.21
N VAL A 733 33.94 16.91 -10.94
CA VAL A 733 34.55 15.83 -11.74
C VAL A 733 34.40 16.11 -13.23
N ASP A 734 35.23 15.43 -14.03
CA ASP A 734 35.21 15.54 -15.48
C ASP A 734 34.10 14.70 -16.10
N ARG A 735 33.79 14.97 -17.37
CA ARG A 735 32.74 14.30 -18.14
C ARG A 735 32.86 12.77 -18.23
N SER A 736 34.05 12.21 -18.01
CA SER A 736 34.27 10.76 -18.08
C SER A 736 33.28 9.97 -17.22
N VAL A 737 32.84 10.50 -16.06
CA VAL A 737 31.86 9.81 -15.21
C VAL A 737 30.49 9.59 -15.86
N TRP A 738 30.15 10.38 -16.89
CA TRP A 738 28.96 10.18 -17.71
C TRP A 738 29.21 9.19 -18.85
N ASP A 739 30.37 9.34 -19.52
CA ASP A 739 30.73 8.53 -20.68
C ASP A 739 31.11 7.08 -20.28
N ASP A 740 31.55 6.87 -19.04
CA ASP A 740 31.99 5.57 -18.52
C ASP A 740 30.84 4.71 -17.93
N LEU A 741 29.60 5.22 -17.94
CA LEU A 741 28.41 4.44 -17.60
C LEU A 741 28.09 3.45 -18.73
N MET A 742 27.98 2.16 -18.40
CA MET A 742 27.78 1.13 -19.40
C MET A 742 26.36 1.19 -19.99
N ARG A 743 26.29 1.27 -21.33
CA ARG A 743 25.03 1.27 -22.10
C ARG A 743 24.84 -0.08 -22.77
N ASP A 744 24.29 -1.03 -22.03
CA ASP A 744 24.03 -2.37 -22.54
C ASP A 744 22.60 -2.49 -23.08
N PHE A 745 22.47 -2.77 -24.37
CA PHE A 745 21.17 -2.94 -25.03
C PHE A 745 20.66 -4.40 -24.95
N GLY A 746 21.50 -5.36 -24.56
CA GLY A 746 21.15 -6.78 -24.50
C GLY A 746 20.55 -7.32 -25.82
N GLY A 747 21.00 -6.78 -26.97
CA GLY A 747 20.46 -7.09 -28.30
C GLY A 747 19.10 -6.45 -28.64
N GLY A 748 18.53 -5.66 -27.73
CA GLY A 748 17.27 -4.93 -27.90
C GLY A 748 17.43 -3.52 -28.49
N SER A 749 16.36 -2.74 -28.43
CA SER A 749 16.29 -1.36 -28.95
C SER A 749 16.56 -0.28 -27.91
N PHE A 750 16.65 -0.61 -26.63
CA PHE A 750 16.87 0.36 -25.54
C PHE A 750 17.89 -0.19 -24.55
N VAL A 751 18.47 0.71 -23.75
CA VAL A 751 19.45 0.37 -22.72
C VAL A 751 18.72 -0.31 -21.56
N LYS A 752 19.12 -1.53 -21.25
CA LYS A 752 18.62 -2.29 -20.11
C LYS A 752 19.32 -1.84 -18.84
N THR A 753 18.64 -1.90 -17.70
CA THR A 753 19.19 -1.51 -16.40
C THR A 753 19.27 -2.75 -15.48
N TYR A 754 20.10 -2.68 -14.43
CA TYR A 754 19.98 -3.60 -13.30
C TYR A 754 19.19 -2.87 -12.20
N PRO A 755 18.04 -3.39 -11.73
CA PRO A 755 17.43 -4.68 -12.08
C PRO A 755 16.42 -4.63 -13.24
N GLY A 756 16.19 -3.48 -13.90
CA GLY A 756 15.17 -3.34 -14.95
C GLY A 756 13.82 -2.82 -14.44
N ALA A 757 13.74 -2.48 -13.16
CA ALA A 757 12.59 -1.87 -12.52
C ALA A 757 12.37 -0.44 -13.05
N LEU A 758 11.11 -0.03 -13.22
CA LEU A 758 10.77 1.23 -13.93
C LEU A 758 11.35 2.49 -13.29
N PHE A 759 11.54 2.54 -11.97
CA PHE A 759 12.14 3.71 -11.30
C PHE A 759 13.51 4.10 -11.87
N THR A 760 14.31 3.11 -12.29
CA THR A 760 15.64 3.30 -12.91
C THR A 760 15.61 3.96 -14.30
N TYR A 761 14.41 4.21 -14.83
CA TYR A 761 14.14 4.91 -16.08
C TYR A 761 13.31 6.19 -15.90
N GLN A 762 12.88 6.50 -14.67
CA GLN A 762 11.92 7.56 -14.41
C GLN A 762 12.47 8.69 -13.53
N PHE A 763 13.41 8.40 -12.64
CA PHE A 763 13.87 9.36 -11.63
C PHE A 763 14.61 10.55 -12.23
N PHE A 764 15.28 10.41 -13.36
CA PHE A 764 15.98 11.51 -14.02
C PHE A 764 14.98 12.53 -14.56
N SER A 765 13.86 12.04 -15.12
CA SER A 765 12.79 12.90 -15.63
C SER A 765 12.06 13.71 -14.55
N ALA A 766 12.23 13.39 -13.27
CA ALA A 766 11.66 14.21 -12.19
C ALA A 766 12.27 15.63 -12.17
N TRP A 767 13.54 15.78 -12.59
CA TRP A 767 14.24 17.06 -12.60
C TRP A 767 14.76 17.47 -13.98
N LEU A 768 14.69 16.61 -15.00
CA LEU A 768 15.18 16.89 -16.35
C LEU A 768 14.07 16.71 -17.38
N ASP A 769 13.98 17.64 -18.32
CA ASP A 769 13.06 17.56 -19.45
C ASP A 769 13.74 16.70 -20.52
N THR A 770 13.60 15.38 -20.38
CA THR A 770 14.29 14.40 -21.23
C THR A 770 13.88 14.51 -22.70
N GLU A 771 12.66 14.99 -22.99
CA GLU A 771 12.21 15.25 -24.36
C GLU A 771 12.97 16.44 -24.96
N LEU A 772 13.16 17.52 -24.20
CA LEU A 772 13.92 18.69 -24.64
C LEU A 772 15.42 18.39 -24.84
N LEU A 773 16.00 17.53 -24.00
CA LEU A 773 17.42 17.19 -24.07
C LEU A 773 17.78 16.43 -25.37
N GLY A 774 16.86 15.59 -25.87
CA GLY A 774 17.09 14.75 -27.04
C GLY A 774 18.23 13.76 -26.82
N ARG A 775 19.05 13.56 -27.85
CA ARG A 775 20.21 12.64 -27.81
C ARG A 775 21.42 13.30 -27.20
N ASP A 776 22.07 12.59 -26.28
CA ASP A 776 23.38 13.03 -25.80
C ASP A 776 24.47 12.85 -26.86
N ASN A 777 25.54 13.63 -26.74
CA ASN A 777 26.67 13.62 -27.68
C ASN A 777 27.73 12.54 -27.30
N HIS A 778 27.30 11.46 -26.65
CA HIS A 778 28.13 10.29 -26.31
C HIS A 778 28.45 9.45 -27.57
N PRO A 779 29.60 8.73 -27.63
CA PRO A 779 29.93 7.86 -28.77
C PRO A 779 28.87 6.79 -29.11
N VAL A 780 28.13 6.33 -28.10
CA VAL A 780 26.93 5.50 -28.22
C VAL A 780 25.74 6.32 -27.74
N PRO A 781 25.19 7.21 -28.58
CA PRO A 781 24.22 8.22 -28.15
C PRO A 781 22.89 7.57 -27.74
N VAL A 782 22.28 8.10 -26.68
CA VAL A 782 20.97 7.67 -26.19
C VAL A 782 20.04 8.87 -26.15
N ASP A 783 18.82 8.68 -26.66
CA ASP A 783 17.70 9.57 -26.43
C ASP A 783 16.98 9.09 -25.17
N PHE A 784 17.08 9.84 -24.07
CA PHE A 784 16.61 9.37 -22.77
C PHE A 784 15.09 9.26 -22.70
N PHE A 785 14.36 10.17 -23.35
CA PHE A 785 12.91 10.12 -23.44
C PHE A 785 12.45 8.88 -24.22
N GLU A 786 13.03 8.64 -25.40
CA GLU A 786 12.71 7.46 -26.21
C GLU A 786 13.13 6.15 -25.51
N ASN A 787 14.25 6.16 -24.78
CA ASN A 787 14.72 5.00 -24.02
C ASN A 787 13.71 4.61 -22.91
N THR A 788 13.23 5.58 -22.13
CA THR A 788 12.22 5.36 -21.10
C THR A 788 10.89 4.92 -21.70
N GLN A 789 10.46 5.50 -22.83
CA GLN A 789 9.26 5.02 -23.55
C GLN A 789 9.38 3.54 -23.93
N ARG A 790 10.52 3.12 -24.47
CA ARG A 790 10.77 1.72 -24.86
C ARG A 790 10.81 0.77 -23.66
N ALA A 791 11.34 1.20 -22.51
CA ALA A 791 11.31 0.42 -21.28
C ALA A 791 9.87 0.23 -20.73
N ILE A 792 9.05 1.29 -20.79
CA ILE A 792 7.62 1.24 -20.45
C ILE A 792 6.88 0.29 -21.40
N GLU A 793 7.09 0.43 -22.71
CA GLU A 793 6.49 -0.44 -23.72
C GLU A 793 6.87 -1.91 -23.51
N ALA A 794 8.13 -2.20 -23.19
CA ALA A 794 8.60 -3.55 -22.91
C ALA A 794 7.93 -4.15 -21.67
N THR A 795 7.79 -3.36 -20.59
CA THR A 795 7.11 -3.76 -19.36
C THR A 795 5.62 -4.02 -19.60
N ARG A 796 4.95 -3.16 -20.36
CA ARG A 796 3.54 -3.33 -20.73
C ARG A 796 3.30 -4.54 -21.63
N ALA A 797 4.15 -4.73 -22.63
CA ALA A 797 4.09 -5.87 -23.53
C ALA A 797 4.28 -7.19 -22.76
N TYR A 798 5.19 -7.20 -21.78
CA TYR A 798 5.38 -8.33 -20.89
C TYR A 798 4.13 -8.62 -20.05
N ALA A 799 3.58 -7.61 -19.36
CA ALA A 799 2.37 -7.75 -18.56
C ALA A 799 1.19 -8.25 -19.41
N SER A 800 1.02 -7.69 -20.62
CA SER A 800 -0.04 -8.10 -21.55
C SER A 800 0.14 -9.52 -22.09
N ALA A 801 1.39 -9.97 -22.28
CA ALA A 801 1.70 -11.34 -22.67
C ALA A 801 1.43 -12.34 -21.54
N ASN A 802 1.50 -11.89 -20.29
CA ASN A 802 1.30 -12.67 -19.07
C ASN A 802 1.97 -14.06 -19.12
N PRO A 803 3.29 -14.15 -19.36
CA PRO A 803 3.96 -15.42 -19.63
C PRO A 803 3.97 -16.37 -18.43
N LEU A 804 3.84 -15.84 -17.20
CA LEU A 804 3.76 -16.63 -15.97
C LEU A 804 2.30 -16.87 -15.50
N ASN A 805 1.30 -16.47 -16.30
CA ASN A 805 -0.13 -16.62 -16.01
C ASN A 805 -0.60 -16.00 -14.68
N ARG A 806 -0.02 -14.84 -14.32
CA ARG A 806 -0.38 -14.03 -13.14
C ARG A 806 -1.84 -13.58 -13.17
N ASP A 807 -2.51 -13.65 -12.03
CA ASP A 807 -3.90 -13.21 -11.86
C ASP A 807 -4.05 -11.70 -12.10
N ALA A 808 -3.03 -10.93 -11.74
CA ALA A 808 -2.94 -9.50 -12.01
C ALA A 808 -3.09 -9.14 -13.50
N TRP A 809 -2.78 -10.06 -14.41
CA TRP A 809 -2.80 -9.82 -15.86
C TRP A 809 -3.76 -10.71 -16.66
N GLN A 810 -4.49 -11.61 -16.00
CA GLN A 810 -5.52 -12.42 -16.66
C GLN A 810 -6.63 -11.56 -17.29
N ASN A 811 -7.29 -12.14 -18.30
CA ASN A 811 -8.42 -11.53 -19.02
C ASN A 811 -8.10 -10.17 -19.67
N GLY A 812 -6.87 -9.97 -20.14
CA GLY A 812 -6.43 -8.69 -20.72
C GLY A 812 -6.02 -7.65 -19.68
N GLY A 813 -5.91 -8.04 -18.40
CA GLY A 813 -5.50 -7.16 -17.31
C GLY A 813 -4.18 -6.44 -17.54
N GLY A 814 -3.22 -7.09 -18.20
CA GLY A 814 -1.91 -6.51 -18.47
C GLY A 814 -1.90 -5.25 -19.34
N GLU A 815 -3.03 -4.85 -19.94
CA GLU A 815 -3.15 -3.57 -20.65
C GLU A 815 -3.28 -2.37 -19.69
N THR A 816 -3.88 -2.58 -18.52
CA THR A 816 -4.22 -1.55 -17.52
C THR A 816 -3.64 -1.80 -16.12
N ARG A 817 -3.24 -3.02 -15.79
CA ARG A 817 -2.61 -3.40 -14.51
C ARG A 817 -1.12 -3.66 -14.72
N TRP A 818 -0.36 -2.63 -15.08
CA TRP A 818 1.09 -2.72 -15.31
C TRP A 818 1.83 -1.73 -14.41
N GLY A 819 3.16 -1.79 -14.40
CA GLY A 819 4.01 -0.92 -13.57
C GLY A 819 4.91 -1.76 -12.67
N LEU A 820 5.84 -2.51 -13.25
CA LEU A 820 6.81 -3.29 -12.47
C LEU A 820 7.95 -2.37 -12.03
N SER A 821 8.04 -2.15 -10.72
CA SER A 821 9.07 -1.32 -10.11
C SER A 821 9.38 -1.82 -8.69
N ALA A 822 10.36 -1.23 -8.00
CA ALA A 822 10.70 -1.65 -6.65
C ALA A 822 9.60 -1.29 -5.65
N ALA A 823 9.13 -2.27 -4.89
CA ALA A 823 8.10 -2.06 -3.88
C ALA A 823 8.20 -3.13 -2.79
N GLU A 824 7.47 -2.92 -1.71
CA GLU A 824 7.17 -4.01 -0.79
C GLU A 824 6.25 -5.03 -1.50
N GLY A 825 6.52 -6.31 -1.29
CA GLY A 825 5.64 -7.40 -1.74
C GLY A 825 4.81 -7.98 -0.58
N PRO A 826 3.93 -8.95 -0.85
CA PRO A 826 2.98 -9.49 0.14
C PRO A 826 3.60 -10.24 1.33
N PHE A 827 4.91 -10.46 1.34
CA PHE A 827 5.64 -11.19 2.38
C PHE A 827 6.52 -10.31 3.28
N ASP A 828 6.27 -8.99 3.34
CA ASP A 828 7.12 -8.03 4.08
C ASP A 828 8.58 -8.10 3.60
N VAL A 829 8.73 -8.28 2.28
CA VAL A 829 10.01 -8.28 1.57
C VAL A 829 9.96 -7.18 0.53
N TYR A 830 10.91 -6.26 0.60
CA TYR A 830 11.11 -5.26 -0.43
C TYR A 830 11.83 -5.90 -1.61
N PHE A 831 11.25 -5.79 -2.81
CA PHE A 831 11.74 -6.46 -4.00
C PHE A 831 11.68 -5.53 -5.21
N ALA A 832 12.71 -5.58 -6.04
CA ALA A 832 12.77 -4.79 -7.25
C ALA A 832 12.06 -5.51 -8.41
N GLU A 833 10.72 -5.41 -8.45
CA GLU A 833 9.92 -6.02 -9.51
C GLU A 833 10.32 -5.44 -10.87
N ALA A 834 10.63 -6.30 -11.84
CA ALA A 834 11.11 -5.90 -13.15
C ALA A 834 10.62 -6.83 -14.26
N ALA A 835 10.34 -6.26 -15.43
CA ALA A 835 10.09 -7.07 -16.62
C ALA A 835 11.41 -7.61 -17.17
N PRO A 836 11.57 -8.93 -17.39
CA PRO A 836 12.80 -9.52 -17.94
C PRO A 836 13.34 -8.85 -19.23
N PRO A 837 12.49 -8.38 -20.18
CA PRO A 837 12.98 -7.65 -21.35
C PRO A 837 13.70 -6.32 -21.04
N ALA A 838 13.42 -5.69 -19.89
CA ALA A 838 14.05 -4.44 -19.43
C ALA A 838 15.24 -4.67 -18.48
N ALA A 839 15.41 -5.90 -17.98
CA ALA A 839 16.44 -6.24 -17.01
C ALA A 839 17.75 -6.72 -17.64
N LEU A 840 18.86 -6.35 -17.02
CA LEU A 840 20.18 -6.97 -17.24
C LEU A 840 20.42 -8.22 -16.40
N SER A 841 19.70 -8.35 -15.29
CA SER A 841 19.73 -9.55 -14.45
C SER A 841 18.83 -10.65 -15.00
N GLU A 842 19.15 -11.88 -14.63
CA GLU A 842 18.21 -12.99 -14.64
C GLU A 842 17.60 -13.14 -13.23
N GLY A 843 16.56 -13.97 -13.06
CA GLY A 843 15.88 -14.14 -11.76
C GLY A 843 16.85 -14.42 -10.61
N GLU A 844 16.54 -13.91 -9.42
CA GLU A 844 17.41 -14.08 -8.25
C GLU A 844 17.27 -15.52 -7.68
N PRO A 845 18.36 -16.18 -7.25
CA PRO A 845 18.28 -17.48 -6.59
C PRO A 845 17.46 -17.36 -5.32
N SER A 846 16.29 -18.01 -5.27
CA SER A 846 15.38 -17.85 -4.12
C SER A 846 15.40 -19.03 -3.16
N SER A 847 15.63 -20.24 -3.68
CA SER A 847 15.68 -21.46 -2.88
C SER A 847 16.48 -22.54 -3.60
N ARG A 848 17.09 -23.44 -2.84
CA ARG A 848 17.89 -24.56 -3.36
C ARG A 848 17.50 -25.85 -2.66
N ILE A 849 17.05 -26.83 -3.43
CA ILE A 849 16.80 -28.18 -2.94
C ILE A 849 17.97 -29.05 -3.35
N VAL A 850 18.68 -29.61 -2.38
CA VAL A 850 19.75 -30.60 -2.63
C VAL A 850 19.19 -31.99 -2.38
N HIS A 851 19.18 -32.85 -3.40
CA HIS A 851 18.87 -34.27 -3.25
C HIS A 851 20.14 -35.11 -3.39
N GLU A 852 20.41 -35.95 -2.40
CA GLU A 852 21.43 -37.00 -2.47
C GLU A 852 21.00 -38.06 -3.51
N ALA A 853 21.95 -38.57 -4.31
CA ALA A 853 21.69 -39.49 -5.42
C ALA A 853 21.06 -40.82 -4.97
N GLU A 854 21.38 -41.24 -3.74
CA GLU A 854 20.87 -42.42 -3.03
C GLU A 854 19.61 -42.15 -2.20
N GLY A 855 19.21 -40.87 -2.08
CA GLY A 855 18.17 -40.41 -1.17
C GLY A 855 16.79 -40.97 -1.49
N ALA A 856 15.87 -40.86 -0.52
CA ALA A 856 14.52 -41.42 -0.63
C ALA A 856 13.66 -40.82 -1.76
N THR A 857 14.04 -39.66 -2.29
CA THR A 857 13.38 -38.97 -3.42
C THR A 857 13.97 -39.36 -4.78
N ALA A 858 15.05 -40.16 -4.80
CA ALA A 858 15.70 -40.66 -6.00
C ALA A 858 15.19 -42.06 -6.38
N SER A 859 15.06 -42.34 -7.68
CA SER A 859 14.65 -43.63 -8.22
C SER A 859 15.27 -43.91 -9.60
N GLY A 860 15.09 -45.11 -10.15
CA GLY A 860 15.67 -45.49 -11.43
C GLY A 860 16.90 -46.38 -11.28
N ASP A 861 17.78 -46.33 -12.28
CA ASP A 861 18.94 -47.21 -12.42
C ASP A 861 20.11 -46.78 -11.51
N GLY A 862 21.22 -47.51 -11.63
CA GLY A 862 22.48 -47.23 -10.95
C GLY A 862 22.78 -48.11 -9.75
N GLN A 863 24.07 -48.33 -9.51
CA GLN A 863 24.57 -49.17 -8.43
C GLN A 863 25.04 -48.33 -7.25
N LEU A 864 24.54 -48.66 -6.05
CA LEU A 864 24.97 -48.01 -4.82
C LEU A 864 26.43 -48.32 -4.55
N GLN A 865 27.27 -47.28 -4.54
CA GLN A 865 28.67 -47.41 -4.20
C GLN A 865 28.88 -47.10 -2.71
N GLN A 866 29.39 -48.09 -1.99
CA GLN A 866 29.74 -47.92 -0.58
C GLN A 866 31.20 -47.44 -0.44
N ARG A 867 31.35 -46.11 -0.37
CA ARG A 867 32.42 -45.31 0.29
C ARG A 867 33.61 -44.82 -0.54
N SER A 868 34.09 -43.63 -0.14
CA SER A 868 35.50 -43.39 0.22
C SER A 868 35.64 -42.50 1.48
N ASN A 869 36.79 -42.56 2.16
CA ASN A 869 37.10 -42.01 3.50
C ASN A 869 37.11 -40.46 3.63
N ALA A 870 36.42 -39.72 2.76
CA ALA A 870 36.48 -38.25 2.74
C ALA A 870 35.23 -37.52 3.27
N SER A 871 34.05 -38.14 3.38
CA SER A 871 32.86 -37.47 3.97
C SER A 871 31.80 -38.38 4.64
N GLY A 872 31.76 -39.68 4.33
CA GLY A 872 30.79 -40.61 4.93
C GLY A 872 29.42 -40.72 4.22
N GLN A 873 29.27 -40.17 3.01
CA GLN A 873 28.06 -40.26 2.17
C GLN A 873 28.13 -41.44 1.16
N GLN A 874 26.98 -41.89 0.66
CA GLN A 874 26.86 -42.95 -0.37
C GLN A 874 26.71 -42.28 -1.75
N THR A 875 27.06 -42.94 -2.85
CA THR A 875 26.88 -42.41 -4.21
C THR A 875 26.22 -43.45 -5.12
N ILE A 876 25.74 -43.02 -6.30
CA ILE A 876 25.18 -43.91 -7.33
C ILE A 876 26.07 -43.90 -8.57
N GLN A 877 26.61 -45.06 -8.94
CA GLN A 877 27.25 -45.24 -10.24
C GLN A 877 26.20 -45.46 -11.32
N LEU A 878 26.27 -44.70 -12.42
CA LEU A 878 25.39 -44.80 -13.58
C LEU A 878 26.21 -45.15 -14.83
N ASP A 879 25.91 -46.31 -15.43
CA ASP A 879 26.51 -46.75 -16.67
C ASP A 879 25.86 -46.09 -17.91
N ALA A 880 26.53 -46.14 -19.06
CA ALA A 880 25.99 -45.62 -20.31
C ALA A 880 24.65 -46.31 -20.67
N GLY A 881 23.60 -45.51 -20.81
CA GLY A 881 22.22 -45.94 -21.08
C GLY A 881 21.33 -46.00 -19.85
N GLU A 882 21.88 -45.83 -18.65
CA GLU A 882 21.13 -45.81 -17.38
C GLU A 882 20.55 -44.43 -17.07
N VAL A 883 19.40 -44.42 -16.38
CA VAL A 883 18.69 -43.18 -16.01
C VAL A 883 18.42 -43.13 -14.50
N ARG A 884 18.79 -42.01 -13.89
CA ARG A 884 18.42 -41.68 -12.50
C ARG A 884 17.38 -40.57 -12.48
N ASN A 885 16.35 -40.72 -11.67
CA ASN A 885 15.23 -39.79 -11.54
C ASN A 885 15.15 -39.20 -10.12
N PHE A 886 14.79 -37.93 -10.02
CA PHE A 886 14.65 -37.17 -8.79
C PHE A 886 13.31 -36.44 -8.79
N ALA A 887 12.45 -36.73 -7.82
CA ALA A 887 11.18 -36.03 -7.66
C ALA A 887 11.36 -34.77 -6.82
N PHE A 888 10.72 -33.68 -7.23
CA PHE A 888 10.63 -32.44 -6.46
C PHE A 888 9.23 -31.84 -6.61
N GLU A 889 8.85 -30.97 -5.68
CA GLU A 889 7.56 -30.29 -5.68
C GLU A 889 7.77 -28.79 -5.82
N THR A 890 6.94 -28.16 -6.63
CA THR A 890 6.82 -26.70 -6.73
C THR A 890 5.47 -26.26 -6.22
N VAL A 891 5.44 -25.15 -5.48
CA VAL A 891 4.23 -24.57 -4.90
C VAL A 891 3.70 -23.40 -5.73
N ALA A 892 4.53 -22.84 -6.62
CA ALA A 892 4.19 -21.77 -7.53
C ALA A 892 4.85 -21.98 -8.90
N THR A 893 4.34 -21.29 -9.92
CA THR A 893 4.97 -21.26 -11.25
C THR A 893 6.32 -20.55 -11.19
N GLY A 894 7.38 -21.13 -11.75
CA GLY A 894 8.66 -20.43 -11.87
C GLY A 894 9.76 -21.23 -12.55
N TYR A 895 10.94 -20.61 -12.65
CA TYR A 895 12.08 -21.20 -13.35
C TYR A 895 12.87 -22.11 -12.43
N VAL A 896 13.17 -23.31 -12.94
CA VAL A 896 13.99 -24.30 -12.26
C VAL A 896 15.24 -24.55 -13.06
N ALA A 897 16.38 -24.46 -12.39
CA ALA A 897 17.71 -24.80 -12.88
C ALA A 897 18.24 -26.04 -12.14
N VAL A 898 19.12 -26.79 -12.80
CA VAL A 898 19.71 -28.01 -12.23
C VAL A 898 21.23 -27.93 -12.25
N LYS A 899 21.87 -28.32 -11.15
CA LYS A 899 23.30 -28.63 -11.08
C LYS A 899 23.51 -30.07 -10.64
N LEU A 900 24.56 -30.70 -11.15
CA LEU A 900 24.96 -32.04 -10.77
C LEU A 900 26.34 -32.01 -10.11
N ARG A 901 26.48 -32.74 -9.02
CA ARG A 901 27.78 -33.06 -8.42
C ARG A 901 28.12 -34.50 -8.77
N TYR A 902 29.19 -34.67 -9.55
CA TYR A 902 29.56 -35.97 -10.12
C TYR A 902 31.08 -36.19 -10.09
N SER A 903 31.48 -37.46 -10.17
CA SER A 903 32.85 -37.88 -10.47
C SER A 903 32.84 -38.65 -11.79
N ASN A 904 33.83 -38.39 -12.62
CA ASN A 904 34.04 -39.09 -13.89
C ASN A 904 35.52 -39.36 -14.10
N ASP A 905 35.86 -40.51 -14.66
CA ASP A 905 37.21 -40.87 -15.08
C ASP A 905 37.26 -41.10 -16.59
N ASN A 906 38.45 -40.95 -17.19
CA ASN A 906 38.68 -41.26 -18.60
C ASN A 906 39.67 -42.41 -18.75
N PHE A 907 39.14 -43.60 -19.03
CA PHE A 907 39.87 -44.78 -19.41
C PHE A 907 40.35 -44.71 -20.87
N ASN A 908 41.68 -44.65 -21.04
CA ASN A 908 42.38 -44.87 -22.32
C ASN A 908 42.17 -43.79 -23.41
N ASN A 909 41.96 -42.52 -23.05
CA ASN A 909 41.72 -41.40 -23.99
C ASN A 909 40.49 -41.62 -24.89
N LEU A 910 39.48 -42.33 -24.39
CA LEU A 910 38.19 -42.42 -25.05
C LEU A 910 37.36 -41.15 -24.75
N PRO A 911 36.30 -40.84 -25.52
CA PRO A 911 35.47 -39.68 -25.22
C PRO A 911 34.75 -39.86 -23.89
N ASN A 912 34.67 -38.80 -23.08
CA ASN A 912 33.93 -38.84 -21.83
C ASN A 912 32.42 -39.01 -22.03
N GLU A 913 31.76 -39.45 -20.98
CA GLU A 913 30.31 -39.61 -20.83
C GLU A 913 29.59 -38.29 -21.08
N THR A 914 28.39 -38.39 -21.62
CA THR A 914 27.50 -37.27 -21.90
C THR A 914 26.25 -37.39 -21.03
N LEU A 915 25.96 -36.32 -20.30
CA LEU A 915 24.81 -36.20 -19.40
C LEU A 915 23.66 -35.49 -20.12
N HIS A 916 22.51 -36.15 -20.15
CA HIS A 916 21.26 -35.60 -20.65
C HIS A 916 20.32 -35.35 -19.48
N VAL A 917 20.18 -34.09 -19.08
CA VAL A 917 19.33 -33.68 -17.96
C VAL A 917 18.00 -33.16 -18.48
N ARG A 918 16.90 -33.73 -17.99
CA ARG A 918 15.54 -33.37 -18.41
C ARG A 918 14.65 -33.12 -17.21
N ILE A 919 13.74 -32.16 -17.32
CA ILE A 919 12.63 -31.99 -16.37
C ILE A 919 11.34 -32.38 -17.09
N ASP A 920 10.56 -33.29 -16.49
CA ASP A 920 9.33 -33.86 -17.07
C ASP A 920 9.50 -34.38 -18.51
N GLY A 921 10.68 -34.93 -18.80
CA GLY A 921 11.04 -35.47 -20.11
C GLY A 921 11.50 -34.43 -21.15
N VAL A 922 11.47 -33.13 -20.82
CA VAL A 922 12.00 -32.04 -21.66
C VAL A 922 13.47 -31.79 -21.32
N LEU A 923 14.34 -31.83 -22.33
CA LEU A 923 15.76 -31.55 -22.15
C LEU A 923 15.96 -30.08 -21.77
N LEU A 924 16.65 -29.83 -20.64
CA LEU A 924 16.88 -28.47 -20.13
C LEU A 924 17.71 -27.62 -21.08
N ASP A 925 18.85 -28.16 -21.53
CA ASP A 925 19.77 -27.48 -22.42
C ASP A 925 20.58 -28.50 -23.24
N SER A 926 21.59 -28.05 -23.99
CA SER A 926 22.45 -28.99 -24.73
C SER A 926 23.11 -30.03 -23.79
N PRO A 927 23.21 -31.31 -24.20
CA PRO A 927 23.83 -32.34 -23.37
C PRO A 927 25.26 -31.97 -22.94
N VAL A 928 25.60 -32.25 -21.69
CA VAL A 928 26.88 -31.83 -21.09
C VAL A 928 27.86 -32.98 -21.08
N THR A 929 29.09 -32.74 -21.53
CA THR A 929 30.18 -33.70 -21.42
C THR A 929 30.72 -33.71 -19.98
N ALA A 930 30.63 -34.85 -19.30
CA ALA A 930 31.15 -35.03 -17.95
C ALA A 930 32.68 -34.97 -17.99
N SER A 931 33.28 -33.91 -17.45
CA SER A 931 34.74 -33.72 -17.51
C SER A 931 35.46 -34.74 -16.64
N ASP A 932 36.65 -35.17 -17.07
CA ASP A 932 37.50 -36.07 -16.30
C ASP A 932 37.96 -35.35 -15.04
N THR A 933 37.73 -35.96 -13.88
CA THR A 933 38.06 -35.42 -12.57
C THR A 933 39.48 -35.76 -12.12
N GLY A 934 40.21 -36.57 -12.90
CA GLY A 934 41.67 -36.69 -12.84
C GLY A 934 42.22 -37.62 -11.74
N ASP A 935 41.46 -38.63 -11.32
CA ASP A 935 41.82 -39.50 -10.18
C ASP A 935 42.61 -40.77 -10.57
N GLY A 936 42.77 -41.07 -11.86
CA GLY A 936 43.64 -42.13 -12.36
C GLY A 936 43.12 -43.56 -12.17
N GLY A 937 41.82 -43.74 -11.94
CA GLY A 937 41.10 -44.97 -12.31
C GLY A 937 41.05 -46.09 -11.28
N LEU A 938 41.34 -45.85 -10.00
CA LEU A 938 41.01 -46.79 -8.91
C LEU A 938 40.81 -46.03 -7.57
N GLY A 939 39.83 -45.13 -7.51
CA GLY A 939 39.43 -44.49 -6.25
C GLY A 939 38.68 -43.18 -6.37
N TRP A 940 37.49 -43.20 -6.99
CA TRP A 940 36.49 -42.14 -7.14
C TRP A 940 36.33 -41.24 -5.88
N ASN A 941 37.11 -40.16 -5.80
CA ASN A 941 37.15 -39.30 -4.61
C ASN A 941 37.25 -37.79 -4.91
N VAL A 942 37.28 -37.40 -6.19
CA VAL A 942 37.26 -36.01 -6.63
C VAL A 942 35.96 -35.77 -7.37
N PHE A 943 35.14 -34.86 -6.82
CA PHE A 943 33.85 -34.49 -7.41
C PHE A 943 33.97 -33.12 -8.06
N ALA A 944 33.44 -33.01 -9.28
CA ALA A 944 33.16 -31.75 -9.94
C ALA A 944 31.67 -31.39 -9.75
N GLU A 945 31.38 -30.10 -9.77
CA GLU A 945 30.01 -29.60 -9.88
C GLU A 945 29.83 -28.97 -11.27
N THR A 946 28.68 -29.19 -11.90
CA THR A 946 28.33 -28.47 -13.12
C THR A 946 27.98 -27.02 -12.82
N GLY A 947 28.09 -26.14 -13.83
CA GLY A 947 27.29 -24.91 -13.83
C GLY A 947 25.78 -25.19 -13.91
N ASN A 948 24.94 -24.16 -13.96
CA ASN A 948 23.51 -24.33 -14.24
C ASN A 948 23.33 -24.98 -15.62
N LEU A 949 22.61 -26.10 -15.65
CA LEU A 949 22.39 -26.90 -16.85
C LEU A 949 21.17 -26.42 -17.67
N GLY A 950 20.89 -25.11 -17.66
CA GLY A 950 19.72 -24.46 -18.28
C GLY A 950 18.55 -24.27 -17.33
N HIS A 951 17.61 -23.39 -17.69
CA HIS A 951 16.41 -23.04 -16.91
C HIS A 951 15.15 -23.53 -17.63
N MET A 952 14.20 -24.11 -16.90
CA MET A 952 12.88 -24.47 -17.43
C MET A 952 11.78 -23.92 -16.55
N LEU A 953 10.74 -23.36 -17.18
CA LEU A 953 9.53 -22.94 -16.50
C LEU A 953 8.70 -24.18 -16.09
N VAL A 954 8.40 -24.31 -14.80
CA VAL A 954 7.52 -25.35 -14.24
C VAL A 954 6.28 -24.71 -13.62
N GLN A 955 5.18 -25.45 -13.61
CA GLN A 955 3.92 -25.06 -12.96
C GLN A 955 3.93 -25.53 -11.49
N PRO A 956 2.93 -25.21 -10.66
CA PRO A 956 2.81 -25.83 -9.34
C PRO A 956 2.51 -27.32 -9.46
N GLY A 957 3.16 -28.14 -8.63
CA GLY A 957 2.90 -29.57 -8.51
C GLY A 957 4.17 -30.44 -8.41
N MET A 958 3.97 -31.75 -8.57
CA MET A 958 5.07 -32.71 -8.55
C MET A 958 5.75 -32.81 -9.91
N HIS A 959 7.07 -32.63 -9.91
CA HIS A 959 7.94 -32.69 -11.09
C HIS A 959 9.03 -33.74 -10.93
N GLN A 960 9.64 -34.11 -12.05
CA GLN A 960 10.73 -35.08 -12.07
C GLN A 960 11.91 -34.58 -12.92
N VAL A 961 13.10 -34.54 -12.30
CA VAL A 961 14.37 -34.43 -13.03
C VAL A 961 14.88 -35.82 -13.38
N SER A 962 15.32 -36.03 -14.61
CA SER A 962 15.98 -37.26 -15.06
C SER A 962 17.38 -36.96 -15.59
N VAL A 963 18.35 -37.77 -15.16
CA VAL A 963 19.74 -37.74 -15.59
C VAL A 963 20.02 -39.03 -16.34
N LEU A 964 20.16 -38.93 -17.67
CA LEU A 964 20.55 -40.04 -18.54
C LEU A 964 22.02 -39.91 -18.92
N VAL A 965 22.78 -40.99 -18.70
CA VAL A 965 24.19 -41.07 -19.14
C VAL A 965 24.24 -41.72 -20.52
N SER A 966 25.02 -41.15 -21.44
CA SER A 966 25.22 -41.73 -22.78
C SER A 966 26.65 -41.53 -23.28
N GLY A 967 27.03 -42.26 -24.34
CA GLY A 967 28.40 -42.19 -24.87
C GLY A 967 29.42 -42.69 -23.85
N GLY A 968 30.62 -42.12 -23.85
CA GLY A 968 31.62 -42.44 -22.85
C GLY A 968 32.61 -43.54 -23.23
N ASP A 969 33.48 -43.84 -22.28
CA ASP A 969 34.51 -44.88 -22.37
C ASP A 969 34.05 -46.23 -21.80
N GLY A 970 32.84 -46.25 -21.23
CA GLY A 970 32.20 -47.40 -20.63
C GLY A 970 32.38 -47.52 -19.11
N GLY A 971 33.00 -46.53 -18.46
CA GLY A 971 33.16 -46.41 -17.01
C GLY A 971 31.92 -45.83 -16.30
N GLY A 972 31.10 -45.07 -17.03
CA GLY A 972 29.93 -44.40 -16.45
C GLY A 972 30.33 -43.21 -15.58
N ILE A 973 29.40 -42.69 -14.76
CA ILE A 973 29.72 -41.63 -13.78
C ILE A 973 29.28 -42.04 -12.37
N GLU A 974 29.94 -41.50 -11.34
CA GLU A 974 29.37 -41.48 -9.99
C GLU A 974 28.62 -40.17 -9.76
N LEU A 975 27.31 -40.27 -9.52
CA LEU A 975 26.47 -39.15 -9.14
C LEU A 975 26.37 -39.09 -7.61
N ASP A 976 26.73 -37.94 -7.04
CA ASP A 976 26.68 -37.67 -5.59
C ASP A 976 25.38 -36.95 -5.21
N SER A 977 25.14 -35.80 -5.82
CA SER A 977 23.94 -35.01 -5.55
C SER A 977 23.47 -34.25 -6.78
N ILE A 978 22.20 -33.89 -6.74
CA ILE A 978 21.58 -32.93 -7.64
C ILE A 978 21.12 -31.72 -6.82
N THR A 979 21.41 -30.53 -7.31
CA THR A 979 20.87 -29.28 -6.76
C THR A 979 19.82 -28.77 -7.73
N ILE A 980 18.58 -28.70 -7.26
CA ILE A 980 17.46 -28.08 -7.95
C ILE A 980 17.36 -26.65 -7.41
N GLN A 981 17.71 -25.69 -8.24
CA GLN A 981 17.66 -24.28 -7.90
C GLN A 981 16.37 -23.70 -8.46
N CYS A 982 15.55 -23.13 -7.60
CA CYS A 982 14.31 -22.49 -8.00
C CYS A 982 14.52 -20.98 -7.93
N ASP A 983 14.69 -20.38 -9.10
CA ASP A 983 14.92 -18.95 -9.21
C ASP A 983 13.57 -18.25 -9.07
N ARG A 984 13.52 -17.25 -8.20
CA ARG A 984 12.34 -16.38 -8.15
C ARG A 984 12.39 -15.53 -9.42
N PRO A 985 11.30 -15.51 -10.22
CA PRO A 985 11.23 -14.62 -11.37
C PRO A 985 11.42 -13.16 -10.94
N LEU A 986 11.96 -12.33 -11.85
CA LEU A 986 12.09 -10.88 -11.64
C LEU A 986 10.74 -10.17 -11.41
N GLU A 987 9.63 -10.86 -11.68
CA GLU A 987 8.28 -10.40 -11.38
C GLU A 987 7.50 -11.47 -10.61
N ALA A 988 6.80 -11.04 -9.57
CA ALA A 988 6.03 -11.90 -8.66
C ALA A 988 4.50 -11.73 -8.82
N GLY A 989 4.04 -11.14 -9.93
CA GLY A 989 2.65 -10.71 -10.12
C GLY A 989 2.25 -9.46 -9.31
N THR A 990 3.20 -8.87 -8.57
CA THR A 990 2.99 -7.63 -7.81
C THR A 990 3.07 -6.43 -8.75
N VAL A 991 1.99 -5.67 -8.86
CA VAL A 991 1.89 -4.46 -9.68
C VAL A 991 2.10 -3.23 -8.79
N THR A 992 3.05 -2.36 -9.15
CA THR A 992 3.27 -1.10 -8.43
C THR A 992 2.47 0.02 -9.09
N VAL A 993 1.64 0.71 -8.32
CA VAL A 993 0.78 1.77 -8.87
C VAL A 993 1.63 2.98 -9.27
N TYR A 994 2.66 3.29 -8.47
CA TYR A 994 3.56 4.40 -8.76
C TYR A 994 4.44 4.11 -10.00
N GLY A 995 4.84 2.87 -10.27
CA GLY A 995 5.64 2.51 -11.45
C GLY A 995 4.91 2.86 -12.74
N ALA A 996 3.59 2.66 -12.79
CA ALA A 996 2.76 3.21 -13.85
C ALA A 996 2.54 4.71 -13.70
N GLY A 997 2.19 5.22 -12.52
CA GLY A 997 1.87 6.63 -12.27
C GLY A 997 2.99 7.62 -12.66
N SER A 998 4.23 7.23 -12.43
CA SER A 998 5.45 7.99 -12.80
C SER A 998 5.77 7.92 -14.30
N SER A 999 5.03 7.15 -15.10
CA SER A 999 5.24 7.06 -16.54
C SER A 999 4.50 8.13 -17.35
N VAL A 1000 3.72 9.01 -16.73
CA VAL A 1000 2.76 9.89 -17.41
C VAL A 1000 3.38 10.85 -18.44
N VAL A 1001 4.62 11.31 -18.23
CA VAL A 1001 5.35 12.15 -19.20
C VAL A 1001 5.67 11.38 -20.49
N HIS A 1002 5.96 10.08 -20.36
CA HIS A 1002 6.43 9.23 -21.45
C HIS A 1002 5.29 8.46 -22.13
N ALA A 1003 4.28 8.04 -21.36
CA ALA A 1003 3.15 7.22 -21.81
C ALA A 1003 1.84 7.69 -21.15
N PRO A 1004 1.33 8.90 -21.49
CA PRO A 1004 0.24 9.54 -20.75
C PRO A 1004 -1.08 8.77 -20.84
N VAL A 1005 -1.42 8.21 -22.00
CA VAL A 1005 -2.72 7.53 -22.18
C VAL A 1005 -2.76 6.26 -21.33
N GLU A 1006 -1.71 5.46 -21.47
CA GLU A 1006 -1.49 4.19 -20.79
C GLU A 1006 -1.41 4.36 -19.27
N THR A 1007 -0.71 5.40 -18.81
CA THR A 1007 -0.58 5.72 -17.39
C THR A 1007 -1.92 6.10 -16.79
N ILE A 1008 -2.69 6.96 -17.47
CA ILE A 1008 -3.99 7.40 -16.98
C ILE A 1008 -4.97 6.23 -16.88
N ASP A 1009 -4.96 5.34 -17.88
CA ASP A 1009 -5.82 4.16 -17.88
C ASP A 1009 -5.42 3.19 -16.74
N ALA A 1010 -4.13 3.06 -16.44
CA ALA A 1010 -3.65 2.23 -15.33
C ALA A 1010 -3.98 2.80 -13.94
N LEU A 1011 -3.78 4.10 -13.74
CA LEU A 1011 -4.19 4.78 -12.51
C LEU A 1011 -5.70 4.73 -12.31
N TRP A 1012 -6.47 4.85 -13.39
CA TRP A 1012 -7.92 4.77 -13.33
C TRP A 1012 -8.40 3.36 -12.96
N GLU A 1013 -7.80 2.33 -13.53
CA GLU A 1013 -8.07 0.94 -13.15
C GLU A 1013 -7.71 0.68 -11.68
N SER A 1014 -6.55 1.17 -11.23
CA SER A 1014 -6.13 1.07 -9.83
C SER A 1014 -7.14 1.72 -8.89
N GLN A 1015 -7.72 2.87 -9.27
CA GLN A 1015 -8.80 3.49 -8.50
C GLN A 1015 -10.10 2.67 -8.53
N MET A 1016 -10.44 2.01 -9.64
CA MET A 1016 -11.61 1.13 -9.69
C MET A 1016 -11.45 -0.11 -8.78
N LEU A 1017 -10.22 -0.51 -8.50
CA LEU A 1017 -9.89 -1.54 -7.51
C LEU A 1017 -9.88 -1.03 -6.06
N GLY A 1018 -10.23 0.24 -5.83
CA GLY A 1018 -10.25 0.84 -4.49
C GLY A 1018 -8.88 1.19 -3.93
N LEU A 1019 -7.85 1.32 -4.79
CA LEU A 1019 -6.47 1.54 -4.36
C LEU A 1019 -6.13 3.02 -4.13
N LEU A 1020 -7.01 3.98 -4.40
CA LEU A 1020 -6.76 5.40 -4.12
C LEU A 1020 -7.40 5.80 -2.79
N HIS A 1021 -6.59 5.96 -1.76
CA HIS A 1021 -7.06 6.47 -0.49
C HIS A 1021 -7.22 8.01 -0.51
N PRO A 1022 -8.34 8.57 -0.04
CA PRO A 1022 -8.60 10.00 -0.12
C PRO A 1022 -7.57 10.88 0.59
N ARG A 1023 -6.90 10.34 1.62
CA ARG A 1023 -5.83 11.03 2.36
C ARG A 1023 -4.43 10.62 1.91
N PHE A 1024 -4.20 9.33 1.69
CA PHE A 1024 -2.86 8.73 1.57
C PHE A 1024 -2.41 8.55 0.11
N GLY A 1025 -3.27 8.87 -0.86
CA GLY A 1025 -2.97 8.64 -2.27
C GLY A 1025 -3.11 7.17 -2.63
N PHE A 1026 -2.49 6.77 -3.73
CA PHE A 1026 -2.54 5.37 -4.16
C PHE A 1026 -1.79 4.46 -3.20
N ALA A 1027 -2.27 3.23 -3.07
CA ALA A 1027 -1.48 2.11 -2.59
C ALA A 1027 -0.17 2.03 -3.39
N ASP A 1028 0.92 1.70 -2.72
CA ASP A 1028 2.24 1.56 -3.31
C ASP A 1028 2.27 0.44 -4.35
N ALA A 1029 1.80 -0.74 -3.94
CA ALA A 1029 1.71 -1.93 -4.76
C ALA A 1029 0.51 -2.80 -4.40
N PHE A 1030 0.12 -3.69 -5.30
CA PHE A 1030 -0.92 -4.69 -5.08
C PHE A 1030 -0.63 -5.98 -5.82
N ASN A 1031 -1.23 -7.07 -5.35
CA ASN A 1031 -1.23 -8.37 -5.99
C ASN A 1031 -2.65 -8.95 -5.88
N LEU A 1032 -3.18 -9.53 -6.95
CA LEU A 1032 -4.54 -10.10 -6.91
C LEU A 1032 -4.60 -11.48 -6.28
N ASP A 1033 -3.48 -12.20 -6.26
CA ASP A 1033 -3.33 -13.44 -5.51
C ASP A 1033 -1.91 -13.57 -4.98
N VAL A 1034 -1.74 -13.59 -3.66
CA VAL A 1034 -0.44 -13.76 -3.00
C VAL A 1034 0.24 -15.08 -3.41
N ALA A 1035 -0.52 -16.08 -3.83
CA ALA A 1035 0.04 -17.32 -4.38
C ALA A 1035 0.94 -17.06 -5.60
N ASP A 1036 0.69 -16.01 -6.38
CA ASP A 1036 1.56 -15.60 -7.50
C ASP A 1036 2.95 -15.17 -7.02
N ALA A 1037 3.04 -14.59 -5.83
CA ALA A 1037 4.29 -14.04 -5.33
C ALA A 1037 5.19 -15.08 -4.63
N LEU A 1038 4.67 -16.29 -4.38
CA LEU A 1038 5.41 -17.34 -3.68
C LEU A 1038 6.64 -17.77 -4.50
N PRO A 1039 7.80 -18.01 -3.84
CA PRO A 1039 8.91 -18.66 -4.52
C PRO A 1039 8.46 -20.02 -5.04
N PRO A 1040 8.97 -20.49 -6.21
CA PRO A 1040 8.48 -21.70 -6.84
C PRO A 1040 8.70 -22.95 -5.98
N CYS A 1041 9.69 -22.91 -5.11
CA CYS A 1041 10.03 -23.98 -4.17
C CYS A 1041 10.10 -23.42 -2.75
N LYS A 1042 9.71 -24.26 -1.78
CA LYS A 1042 9.78 -23.94 -0.36
C LYS A 1042 11.21 -24.18 0.12
N ASP A 1043 11.89 -23.14 0.62
CA ASP A 1043 13.14 -23.32 1.34
C ASP A 1043 12.83 -23.86 2.76
N PRO A 1044 13.39 -25.00 3.19
CA PRO A 1044 13.19 -25.50 4.55
C PRO A 1044 13.88 -24.64 5.63
N ASP A 1045 14.85 -23.79 5.26
CA ASP A 1045 15.63 -22.96 6.19
C ASP A 1045 15.21 -21.47 6.17
N ASP A 1046 14.40 -21.04 5.20
CA ASP A 1046 14.02 -19.64 4.98
C ASP A 1046 12.50 -19.52 4.84
N ASP A 1047 11.78 -19.67 5.97
CA ASP A 1047 10.36 -19.37 6.05
C ASP A 1047 10.22 -17.86 6.34
N PRO A 1048 10.09 -16.98 5.32
CA PRO A 1048 9.62 -15.64 5.58
C PRO A 1048 8.26 -15.77 6.27
N ARG A 1049 7.88 -14.78 7.07
CA ARG A 1049 6.61 -14.78 7.78
C ARG A 1049 5.47 -14.76 6.75
N ILE A 1050 5.06 -15.93 6.26
CA ILE A 1050 3.92 -16.10 5.36
C ILE A 1050 2.69 -15.82 6.23
N LEU A 1051 2.26 -14.56 6.24
CA LEU A 1051 1.06 -14.13 6.95
C LEU A 1051 -0.22 -14.56 6.23
N ARG A 1052 -0.10 -14.87 4.93
CA ARG A 1052 -1.15 -15.36 4.03
C ARG A 1052 -0.50 -16.00 2.81
N ASP A 1053 -1.03 -17.13 2.33
CA ASP A 1053 -0.49 -17.91 1.21
C ASP A 1053 -1.29 -17.75 -0.09
N SER A 1054 -2.44 -17.06 -0.04
CA SER A 1054 -3.37 -16.86 -1.17
C SER A 1054 -4.23 -15.60 -1.01
N GLY A 1055 -4.93 -15.16 -2.07
CA GLY A 1055 -5.91 -14.05 -2.06
C GLY A 1055 -5.33 -12.65 -2.36
N PRO A 1056 -6.16 -11.60 -2.47
CA PRO A 1056 -5.74 -10.27 -2.92
C PRO A 1056 -5.06 -9.42 -1.84
N TRP A 1057 -3.96 -8.77 -2.16
CA TRP A 1057 -3.12 -7.98 -1.26
C TRP A 1057 -2.87 -6.59 -1.84
N ALA A 1058 -2.82 -5.57 -0.99
CA ALA A 1058 -2.44 -4.22 -1.38
C ALA A 1058 -1.68 -3.54 -0.24
N ASN A 1059 -0.62 -2.82 -0.57
CA ASN A 1059 0.17 -2.05 0.37
C ASN A 1059 -0.24 -0.59 0.37
N PHE A 1060 -0.89 -0.13 1.43
CA PHE A 1060 -1.15 1.30 1.65
C PHE A 1060 -0.06 1.98 2.46
N ASN A 1061 1.02 1.27 2.80
CA ASN A 1061 2.20 1.90 3.36
C ASN A 1061 2.82 2.76 2.27
N GLY A 1062 2.59 4.07 2.32
CA GLY A 1062 3.22 5.00 1.40
C GLY A 1062 4.72 5.11 1.65
N PHE A 1063 5.49 5.24 0.57
CA PHE A 1063 6.94 5.48 0.57
C PHE A 1063 7.24 6.84 -0.06
N ALA A 1064 8.20 7.56 0.52
CA ALA A 1064 8.59 8.88 0.03
C ALA A 1064 9.13 8.84 -1.40
N ILE A 1065 9.86 7.78 -1.74
CA ILE A 1065 10.51 7.57 -3.04
C ILE A 1065 9.53 7.16 -4.14
N ASP A 1066 8.29 6.80 -3.79
CA ASP A 1066 7.27 6.37 -4.75
C ASP A 1066 6.23 7.48 -4.97
N HIS A 1067 5.76 8.11 -3.90
CA HIS A 1067 4.87 9.27 -3.99
C HIS A 1067 5.55 10.51 -4.60
N GLY A 1068 6.85 10.68 -4.33
CA GLY A 1068 7.65 11.82 -4.80
C GLY A 1068 7.69 11.95 -6.33
N PRO A 1069 8.31 11.00 -7.04
CA PRO A 1069 8.35 10.99 -8.50
C PRO A 1069 6.97 11.05 -9.14
N MET A 1070 5.98 10.33 -8.59
CA MET A 1070 4.62 10.34 -9.13
C MET A 1070 4.02 11.74 -9.08
N ALA A 1071 4.13 12.45 -7.94
CA ALA A 1071 3.66 13.83 -7.83
C ALA A 1071 4.38 14.77 -8.83
N ILE A 1072 5.70 14.63 -8.95
CA ILE A 1072 6.54 15.52 -9.78
C ILE A 1072 6.32 15.30 -11.27
N LEU A 1073 6.23 14.05 -11.72
CA LEU A 1073 6.05 13.71 -13.13
C LEU A 1073 4.62 14.00 -13.60
N ILE A 1074 3.62 13.82 -12.73
CA ILE A 1074 2.27 14.31 -13.01
C ILE A 1074 2.24 15.84 -13.09
N ASP A 1075 2.91 16.57 -12.19
CA ASP A 1075 3.03 18.02 -12.31
C ASP A 1075 3.71 18.43 -13.62
N SER A 1076 4.80 17.76 -13.98
CA SER A 1076 5.56 18.02 -15.20
C SER A 1076 4.72 17.81 -16.46
N TYR A 1077 3.89 16.76 -16.50
CA TYR A 1077 2.95 16.54 -17.59
C TYR A 1077 1.84 17.59 -17.65
N LEU A 1078 1.27 17.96 -16.50
CA LEU A 1078 0.14 18.91 -16.43
C LEU A 1078 0.56 20.36 -16.69
N GLU A 1079 1.79 20.71 -16.36
CA GLU A 1079 2.22 22.09 -16.16
C GLU A 1079 3.46 22.44 -16.99
N ASP A 1080 3.59 21.77 -18.14
CA ASP A 1080 4.62 22.04 -19.15
C ASP A 1080 6.04 22.01 -18.54
N GLN A 1081 6.39 20.88 -17.92
CA GLN A 1081 7.74 20.60 -17.41
C GLN A 1081 8.23 21.65 -16.39
N PHE A 1082 7.34 22.14 -15.51
CA PHE A 1082 7.64 23.19 -14.54
C PHE A 1082 8.88 22.90 -13.67
N VAL A 1083 8.90 21.75 -12.99
CA VAL A 1083 10.02 21.36 -12.11
C VAL A 1083 11.32 21.18 -12.92
N PRO A 1084 11.33 20.43 -14.04
CA PRO A 1084 12.54 20.32 -14.84
C PRO A 1084 13.10 21.63 -15.37
N LYS A 1085 12.25 22.52 -15.91
CA LYS A 1085 12.68 23.85 -16.38
C LYS A 1085 13.31 24.66 -15.26
N LEU A 1086 12.76 24.55 -14.04
CA LEU A 1086 13.30 25.20 -12.87
C LEU A 1086 14.68 24.64 -12.47
N PHE A 1087 14.82 23.32 -12.37
CA PHE A 1087 16.09 22.68 -12.01
C PHE A 1087 17.20 22.96 -13.04
N MET A 1088 16.90 22.78 -14.33
CA MET A 1088 17.83 23.02 -15.44
C MET A 1088 18.22 24.50 -15.62
N SER A 1089 17.49 25.43 -14.99
CA SER A 1089 17.87 26.85 -14.98
C SER A 1089 19.07 27.16 -14.08
N HIS A 1090 19.46 26.24 -13.20
CA HIS A 1090 20.62 26.44 -12.33
C HIS A 1090 21.90 26.55 -13.16
N PRO A 1091 22.73 27.61 -13.01
CA PRO A 1091 23.83 27.90 -13.95
C PRO A 1091 24.83 26.77 -14.13
N GLN A 1092 25.17 26.05 -13.06
CA GLN A 1092 26.13 24.95 -13.14
C GLN A 1092 25.54 23.67 -13.71
N ILE A 1093 24.23 23.46 -13.54
CA ILE A 1093 23.53 22.32 -14.16
C ILE A 1093 23.42 22.56 -15.65
N ARG A 1094 22.99 23.77 -16.05
CA ARG A 1094 22.97 24.18 -17.46
C ARG A 1094 24.34 24.01 -18.12
N ALA A 1095 25.41 24.47 -17.47
CA ALA A 1095 26.76 24.29 -18.00
C ALA A 1095 27.16 22.81 -18.16
N ALA A 1096 26.69 21.92 -17.28
CA ALA A 1096 26.91 20.49 -17.44
C ALA A 1096 26.09 19.90 -18.60
N LEU A 1097 24.83 20.29 -18.74
CA LEU A 1097 23.98 19.89 -19.86
C LEU A 1097 24.53 20.37 -21.21
N ASP A 1098 25.02 21.60 -21.30
CA ASP A 1098 25.65 22.14 -22.52
C ASP A 1098 26.89 21.34 -22.95
N MET A 1099 27.56 20.63 -22.02
CA MET A 1099 28.67 19.72 -22.36
C MET A 1099 28.18 18.38 -22.92
N LEU A 1100 26.97 17.95 -22.56
CA LEU A 1100 26.42 16.63 -22.83
C LEU A 1100 25.45 16.60 -24.02
N PHE A 1101 24.82 17.74 -24.35
CA PHE A 1101 23.76 17.82 -25.35
C PHE A 1101 23.96 19.00 -26.30
N ASP A 1102 24.31 18.70 -27.56
CA ASP A 1102 24.55 19.73 -28.58
C ASP A 1102 23.26 20.51 -28.92
N GLU A 1103 22.11 19.84 -28.87
CA GLU A 1103 20.80 20.42 -29.24
C GLU A 1103 20.23 21.35 -28.16
N PHE A 1104 20.51 21.05 -26.89
CA PHE A 1104 20.06 21.86 -25.75
C PHE A 1104 20.63 23.29 -25.79
N GLY A 1105 21.93 23.42 -26.07
CA GLY A 1105 22.61 24.72 -26.19
C GLY A 1105 22.15 25.56 -27.39
N ALA A 1106 21.50 24.95 -28.40
CA ALA A 1106 21.00 25.63 -29.60
C ALA A 1106 19.53 26.09 -29.48
N CYS A 1107 18.72 25.42 -28.67
CA CYS A 1107 17.27 25.61 -28.59
C CYS A 1107 16.77 26.43 -27.38
N SER A 1108 17.61 26.74 -26.39
CA SER A 1108 17.21 27.54 -25.21
C SER A 1108 17.50 29.04 -25.37
N PRO A 1109 16.52 29.90 -25.72
CA PRO A 1109 16.66 31.34 -25.48
C PRO A 1109 16.63 31.61 -23.96
N MET A 1110 17.45 32.58 -23.53
CA MET A 1110 17.66 33.01 -22.13
C MET A 1110 16.38 33.26 -21.34
#